data_AF-A0A8H4JGB9-F1
#
_entry.id   AF-A0A8H4JGB9-F1
#
_cell.length_a   1.000
_cell.length_b   1.000
_cell.length_c   1.000
_cell.angle_alpha   90.00
_cell.angle_beta   90.00
_cell.angle_gamma   90.00
#
_symmetry.space_group_name_H-M   'P 1'
#
loop_
_entity.id
_entity.type
_entity.pdbx_description
1 polymer ?
#
loop_
_entity_poly.entity_id
_entity_poly.type
_entity_poly.pdbx_seq_one_letter_code
_entity_poly.pdbx_strand_id
1 'polypeptide(L)'
;MNSYNINSTAEEGNDLALTPSQLNKPDNEASLHHDAVFGEISDEGPDYRSVGLIGTAGLMMKTQIGLGVLSIPATFNALGMIPGIICLLAVAVITTWSNWIVGLFKLRHRHVYAIDDAGEMMFGVVGKEFFGFAMWIYWVFVSGAGMLSLSIGLNAVSSHGACTAVFVAVAAVLGFGLSSIRTLARMSWLAWIGVISIMISVIMVTIATGVQERPAAAPQDGVWVSDYKLFNKPSFVQAASAICSLVSAFGGTPGFFAIVAEMRRPEQYTKALTICQAIVTVTYLTIGCVMYYFCGSYVSSPALGSAGDTIKKASYGVAIPGLIVSITLVTHLPSKYMFVRLLRNTKHLASNSAVHWSTWLGCTFIVSIIAYIIASAIPIFYSLISLIGALVGTLMCFQTMGFMWFYDNWEKRAISPKWLSACGWSVFVIASGTLLMVAGTYGSIVDIIQAYKAAGGSGAWSQLHRKPTPDDEDAQWRAQTATALLQDCGITPQAPTSGSSRITSASPSEPKPSVKLPAELYGMIVGYSLHYFNSLRSNGGGQDRIGVADARKHLSDWISGHTRVKQSLKQLETLGLDGPSGWLLQGSLQYPLRNLTSLQLGWETVLDFSRTPLFDISQQCQKLKVLVVLYKLVTTDDLEKACRAWASTLKTLKFDQVAENQDWISKVIPHLRKLKVLFLGRLCYVFVDSINAVAKAEMSLEWISIVDVEGLLLGVQVSNSHGI
;
A
#
# COMPACT_ATOMS: atom_id res chain seq x y z
N MET A 1 -7.00 -60.58 5.73
CA MET A 1 -7.50 -61.82 5.10
C MET A 1 -7.65 -61.58 3.61
N ASN A 2 -6.67 -62.02 2.83
CA ASN A 2 -6.82 -62.75 1.57
C ASN A 2 -5.42 -62.98 0.98
N SER A 3 -5.03 -64.24 1.04
CA SER A 3 -3.80 -64.84 0.58
C SER A 3 -3.92 -65.22 -0.90
N TYR A 4 -2.81 -65.14 -1.64
CA TYR A 4 -2.57 -66.02 -2.79
C TYR A 4 -1.08 -66.40 -2.87
N ASN A 5 -0.84 -67.71 -2.80
CA ASN A 5 0.42 -68.46 -2.93
C ASN A 5 0.99 -68.39 -4.35
N ILE A 6 2.31 -68.45 -4.48
CA ILE A 6 2.98 -69.19 -5.57
C ILE A 6 4.19 -69.95 -4.99
N ASN A 7 4.20 -71.26 -5.22
CA ASN A 7 5.21 -72.24 -4.79
C ASN A 7 6.53 -72.12 -5.57
N SER A 8 7.62 -72.44 -4.88
CA SER A 8 8.95 -72.71 -5.44
C SER A 8 9.03 -74.08 -6.12
N THR A 9 9.80 -74.19 -7.19
CA THR A 9 10.52 -75.42 -7.57
C THR A 9 11.98 -75.04 -7.82
N ALA A 10 12.87 -75.81 -7.20
CA ALA A 10 14.32 -75.65 -7.24
C ALA A 10 14.89 -76.56 -8.32
N GLU A 11 15.95 -76.10 -9.00
CA GLU A 11 16.97 -76.94 -9.64
C GLU A 11 18.35 -76.26 -9.49
N GLU A 12 19.36 -77.11 -9.37
CA GLU A 12 20.59 -77.00 -8.59
C GLU A 12 21.67 -76.07 -9.16
N GLY A 13 22.48 -75.52 -8.24
CA GLY A 13 23.62 -74.66 -8.54
C GLY A 13 24.93 -75.40 -8.80
N ASN A 14 25.95 -74.61 -9.16
CA ASN A 14 27.34 -74.93 -8.94
C ASN A 14 27.97 -73.78 -8.14
N ASP A 15 28.58 -74.14 -7.02
CA ASP A 15 28.97 -73.27 -5.91
C ASP A 15 30.17 -72.37 -6.22
N LEU A 16 30.05 -71.09 -5.85
CA LEU A 16 31.15 -70.32 -5.25
C LEU A 16 30.58 -69.60 -4.03
N ALA A 17 30.79 -70.22 -2.86
CA ALA A 17 30.34 -69.72 -1.56
C ALA A 17 31.01 -68.38 -1.21
N LEU A 18 30.21 -67.32 -1.10
CA LEU A 18 30.60 -66.06 -0.46
C LEU A 18 30.24 -66.10 1.03
N THR A 19 31.20 -65.72 1.86
CA THR A 19 31.14 -65.67 3.33
C THR A 19 29.97 -64.81 3.87
N PRO A 20 29.48 -65.06 5.11
CA PRO A 20 28.30 -64.38 5.69
C PRO A 20 28.44 -62.87 5.96
N SER A 21 29.56 -62.24 5.60
CA SER A 21 29.84 -60.82 5.81
C SER A 21 29.33 -59.90 4.68
N GLN A 22 28.70 -60.45 3.63
CA GLN A 22 28.20 -59.67 2.49
C GLN A 22 26.68 -59.48 2.44
N LEU A 23 25.90 -60.03 3.38
CA LEU A 23 24.43 -59.97 3.33
C LEU A 23 23.80 -58.75 4.05
N ASN A 24 24.59 -57.74 4.42
CA ASN A 24 24.12 -56.55 5.15
C ASN A 24 24.76 -55.24 4.67
N LYS A 25 24.99 -55.11 3.36
CA LYS A 25 25.16 -53.80 2.73
C LYS A 25 23.86 -53.44 2.01
N PRO A 26 23.17 -52.34 2.38
CA PRO A 26 22.09 -51.83 1.54
C PRO A 26 22.68 -51.44 0.19
N ASP A 27 21.95 -51.70 -0.91
CA ASP A 27 22.28 -51.48 -2.33
C ASP A 27 22.55 -50.00 -2.74
N ASN A 28 23.22 -49.22 -1.88
CA ASN A 28 23.41 -47.78 -2.00
C ASN A 28 24.78 -47.36 -2.56
N GLU A 29 25.72 -48.28 -2.83
CA GLU A 29 27.04 -47.89 -3.39
C GLU A 29 27.02 -47.76 -4.93
N ALA A 30 26.17 -48.49 -5.66
CA ALA A 30 26.13 -48.42 -7.13
C ALA A 30 25.26 -47.26 -7.69
N SER A 31 24.38 -46.66 -6.88
CA SER A 31 23.51 -45.54 -7.28
C SER A 31 24.09 -44.15 -6.98
N LEU A 32 25.29 -44.08 -6.41
CA LEU A 32 25.96 -42.81 -6.06
C LEU A 32 26.61 -42.09 -7.25
N HIS A 33 26.76 -42.75 -8.40
CA HIS A 33 27.44 -42.16 -9.56
C HIS A 33 26.52 -41.43 -10.55
N HIS A 34 25.18 -41.52 -10.48
CA HIS A 34 24.29 -40.85 -11.43
C HIS A 34 23.09 -40.20 -10.72
N ASP A 35 23.07 -38.86 -10.69
CA ASP A 35 21.98 -38.06 -10.14
C ASP A 35 20.95 -37.67 -11.20
N ALA A 36 19.66 -37.78 -10.85
CA ALA A 36 18.55 -37.46 -11.75
C ALA A 36 18.48 -35.98 -12.19
N VAL A 37 19.17 -35.08 -11.49
CA VAL A 37 19.25 -33.64 -11.83
C VAL A 37 20.64 -33.26 -12.32
N PHE A 38 21.68 -33.74 -11.65
CA PHE A 38 23.07 -33.32 -11.86
C PHE A 38 23.89 -34.27 -12.74
N GLY A 39 23.34 -35.43 -13.13
CA GLY A 39 24.05 -36.42 -13.94
C GLY A 39 25.17 -37.11 -13.17
N GLU A 40 26.28 -37.45 -13.84
CA GLU A 40 27.38 -38.16 -13.19
C GLU A 40 28.11 -37.28 -12.15
N ILE A 41 28.14 -37.73 -10.89
CA ILE A 41 28.86 -37.07 -9.81
C ILE A 41 30.28 -37.64 -9.80
N SER A 42 31.26 -36.88 -10.32
CA SER A 42 32.68 -37.22 -10.24
C SER A 42 33.29 -36.74 -8.91
N ASP A 43 34.23 -37.51 -8.35
CA ASP A 43 34.96 -37.12 -7.12
C ASP A 43 35.81 -35.84 -7.27
N GLU A 44 36.12 -35.42 -8.50
CA GLU A 44 36.85 -34.18 -8.81
C GLU A 44 35.94 -32.93 -8.95
N GLY A 45 34.61 -33.12 -8.90
CA GLY A 45 33.60 -32.07 -9.09
C GLY A 45 33.02 -31.53 -7.78
N PRO A 46 32.28 -30.40 -7.79
CA PRO A 46 31.58 -29.92 -6.59
C PRO A 46 30.49 -30.90 -6.16
N ASP A 47 30.44 -31.28 -4.88
CA ASP A 47 29.29 -32.02 -4.33
C ASP A 47 28.06 -31.11 -4.27
N TYR A 48 27.12 -31.32 -5.20
CA TYR A 48 25.87 -30.56 -5.30
C TYR A 48 24.78 -31.03 -4.31
N ARG A 49 24.99 -32.13 -3.56
CA ARG A 49 24.05 -32.68 -2.57
C ARG A 49 24.58 -32.58 -1.13
N SER A 50 25.22 -31.46 -0.81
CA SER A 50 25.88 -31.28 0.48
C SER A 50 25.00 -30.61 1.55
N VAL A 51 23.76 -30.19 1.25
CA VAL A 51 22.97 -29.37 2.18
C VAL A 51 22.19 -30.23 3.18
N GLY A 52 22.52 -30.09 4.47
CA GLY A 52 21.80 -30.75 5.57
C GLY A 52 20.50 -30.04 5.97
N LEU A 53 19.72 -30.65 6.89
CA LEU A 53 18.42 -30.12 7.34
C LEU A 53 18.51 -28.68 7.89
N ILE A 54 19.49 -28.39 8.74
CA ILE A 54 19.65 -27.06 9.36
C ILE A 54 20.09 -26.03 8.31
N GLY A 55 20.98 -26.41 7.38
CA GLY A 55 21.37 -25.56 6.25
C GLY A 55 20.18 -25.25 5.34
N THR A 56 19.34 -26.25 5.08
CA THR A 56 18.09 -26.12 4.32
C THR A 56 17.15 -25.12 4.98
N ALA A 57 16.89 -25.27 6.28
CA ALA A 57 16.03 -24.34 7.02
C ALA A 57 16.60 -22.91 7.00
N GLY A 58 17.92 -22.75 7.16
CA GLY A 58 18.60 -21.46 7.05
C GLY A 58 18.44 -20.80 5.67
N LEU A 59 18.63 -21.56 4.59
CA LEU A 59 18.42 -21.09 3.22
C LEU A 59 16.96 -20.68 2.97
N MET A 60 16.00 -21.53 3.35
CA MET A 60 14.58 -21.23 3.22
C MET A 60 14.18 -19.98 4.02
N MET A 61 14.68 -19.86 5.25
CA MET A 61 14.47 -18.65 6.07
C MET A 61 15.07 -17.44 5.38
N LYS A 62 16.29 -17.53 4.87
CA LYS A 62 16.95 -16.38 4.22
C LYS A 62 16.23 -15.92 2.95
N THR A 63 15.66 -16.84 2.18
CA THR A 63 14.88 -16.49 0.98
C THR A 63 13.58 -15.73 1.29
N GLN A 64 13.08 -15.79 2.53
CA GLN A 64 11.90 -15.05 2.97
C GLN A 64 12.30 -13.84 3.84
N ILE A 65 13.08 -14.08 4.90
CA ILE A 65 13.61 -13.08 5.84
C ILE A 65 14.75 -12.29 5.17
N GLY A 66 14.36 -11.15 4.62
CA GLY A 66 15.27 -10.13 4.12
C GLY A 66 14.48 -8.88 3.80
N LEU A 67 13.88 -8.85 2.61
CA LEU A 67 13.14 -7.70 2.12
C LEU A 67 11.70 -7.70 2.66
N GLY A 68 11.06 -8.87 2.72
CA GLY A 68 9.64 -9.01 3.08
C GLY A 68 9.28 -8.46 4.46
N VAL A 69 10.08 -8.79 5.48
CA VAL A 69 9.84 -8.35 6.87
C VAL A 69 9.80 -6.82 7.02
N LEU A 70 10.46 -6.10 6.11
CA LEU A 70 10.61 -4.65 6.18
C LEU A 70 9.38 -3.88 5.70
N SER A 71 8.44 -4.51 4.99
CA SER A 71 7.21 -3.87 4.52
C SER A 71 5.97 -4.20 5.37
N ILE A 72 6.05 -5.20 6.24
CA ILE A 72 4.89 -5.72 7.01
C ILE A 72 4.22 -4.65 7.88
N PRO A 73 4.95 -3.82 8.64
CA PRO A 73 4.30 -2.77 9.43
C PRO A 73 3.52 -1.77 8.57
N ALA A 74 4.03 -1.43 7.38
CA ALA A 74 3.33 -0.55 6.44
C ALA A 74 2.07 -1.22 5.85
N THR A 75 2.09 -2.54 5.62
CA THR A 75 0.88 -3.30 5.27
C THR A 75 -0.18 -3.21 6.37
N PHE A 76 0.21 -3.25 7.65
CA PHE A 76 -0.73 -3.11 8.76
C PHE A 76 -1.28 -1.70 8.89
N ASN A 77 -0.50 -0.67 8.54
CA ASN A 77 -1.01 0.68 8.36
C ASN A 77 -2.09 0.76 7.27
N ALA A 78 -1.83 0.14 6.11
CA ALA A 78 -2.80 0.13 5.00
C ALA A 78 -4.12 -0.59 5.36
N LEU A 79 -4.05 -1.78 5.94
CA LEU A 79 -5.21 -2.64 6.19
C LEU A 79 -5.89 -2.39 7.56
N GLY A 80 -5.16 -1.84 8.52
CA GLY A 80 -5.47 -1.94 9.94
C GLY A 80 -4.91 -3.22 10.56
N MET A 81 -4.73 -3.21 11.87
CA MET A 81 -4.04 -4.28 12.60
C MET A 81 -4.76 -5.63 12.46
N ILE A 82 -6.07 -5.69 12.71
CA ILE A 82 -6.82 -6.95 12.70
C ILE A 82 -6.94 -7.52 11.28
N PRO A 83 -7.40 -6.77 10.25
CA PRO A 83 -7.42 -7.27 8.89
C PRO A 83 -6.01 -7.63 8.37
N GLY A 84 -5.00 -6.85 8.75
CA GLY A 84 -3.59 -7.12 8.41
C GLY A 84 -3.10 -8.46 8.94
N ILE A 85 -3.35 -8.77 10.22
CA ILE A 85 -3.00 -10.06 10.84
C ILE A 85 -3.71 -11.22 10.14
N ILE A 86 -5.02 -11.08 9.88
CA ILE A 86 -5.81 -12.11 9.20
C ILE A 86 -5.23 -12.38 7.80
N CYS A 87 -4.95 -11.33 7.02
CA CYS A 87 -4.36 -11.47 5.69
C CYS A 87 -2.96 -12.11 5.75
N LEU A 88 -2.14 -11.72 6.73
CA LEU A 88 -0.80 -12.29 6.92
C LEU A 88 -0.88 -13.79 7.20
N LEU A 89 -1.75 -14.22 8.12
CA LEU A 89 -1.93 -15.63 8.44
C LEU A 89 -2.53 -16.41 7.25
N ALA A 90 -3.47 -15.83 6.52
CA ALA A 90 -4.04 -16.46 5.33
C ALA A 90 -2.96 -16.69 4.25
N VAL A 91 -2.14 -15.67 3.97
CA VAL A 91 -1.01 -15.80 3.04
C VAL A 91 0.00 -16.84 3.56
N ALA A 92 0.34 -16.83 4.85
CA ALA A 92 1.25 -17.80 5.45
C ALA A 92 0.75 -19.25 5.32
N VAL A 93 -0.56 -19.48 5.49
CA VAL A 93 -1.17 -20.81 5.30
C VAL A 93 -1.10 -21.24 3.84
N ILE A 94 -1.46 -20.34 2.91
CA ILE A 94 -1.41 -20.64 1.47
C ILE A 94 0.02 -20.94 1.04
N THR A 95 1.00 -20.09 1.40
CA THR A 95 2.40 -20.30 1.02
C THR A 95 3.02 -21.52 1.69
N THR A 96 2.64 -21.84 2.93
CA THR A 96 3.07 -23.07 3.61
C THR A 96 2.55 -24.30 2.88
N TRP A 97 1.26 -24.31 2.49
CA TRP A 97 0.69 -25.39 1.69
C TRP A 97 1.38 -25.51 0.33
N SER A 98 1.58 -24.39 -0.37
CA SER A 98 2.29 -24.30 -1.63
C SER A 98 3.71 -24.87 -1.56
N ASN A 99 4.48 -24.46 -0.55
CA ASN A 99 5.83 -24.96 -0.31
C ASN A 99 5.85 -26.45 0.04
N TRP A 100 4.80 -26.96 0.68
CA TRP A 100 4.64 -28.38 0.94
C TRP A 100 4.36 -29.17 -0.34
N ILE A 101 3.55 -28.62 -1.28
CA ILE A 101 3.35 -29.19 -2.61
C ILE A 101 4.67 -29.31 -3.39
N VAL A 102 5.55 -28.30 -3.33
CA VAL A 102 6.89 -28.38 -3.95
C VAL A 102 7.65 -29.62 -3.47
N GLY A 103 7.67 -29.85 -2.15
CA GLY A 103 8.35 -31.00 -1.56
C GLY A 103 7.75 -32.34 -1.99
N LEU A 104 6.42 -32.45 -1.97
CA LEU A 104 5.72 -33.66 -2.41
C LEU A 104 5.95 -33.96 -3.88
N PHE A 105 5.84 -32.93 -4.74
CA PHE A 105 6.03 -33.06 -6.17
C PHE A 105 7.47 -33.48 -6.48
N LYS A 106 8.47 -32.89 -5.82
CA LYS A 106 9.87 -33.28 -5.98
C LYS A 106 10.13 -34.73 -5.55
N LEU A 107 9.51 -35.20 -4.47
CA LEU A 107 9.67 -36.57 -4.01
C LEU A 107 9.08 -37.58 -5.00
N ARG A 108 7.98 -37.23 -5.69
CA ARG A 108 7.34 -38.03 -6.73
C ARG A 108 8.06 -37.95 -8.07
N HIS A 109 8.58 -36.78 -8.41
CA HIS A 109 9.22 -36.45 -9.69
C HIS A 109 10.65 -35.99 -9.46
N ARG A 110 11.55 -36.94 -9.19
CA ARG A 110 12.94 -36.66 -8.75
C ARG A 110 13.77 -35.87 -9.77
N HIS A 111 13.44 -35.94 -11.05
CA HIS A 111 14.13 -35.26 -12.15
C HIS A 111 13.86 -33.74 -12.23
N VAL A 112 12.81 -33.23 -11.57
CA VAL A 112 12.42 -31.82 -11.60
C VAL A 112 13.42 -30.96 -10.83
N TYR A 113 14.23 -30.13 -11.49
CA TYR A 113 15.18 -29.25 -10.81
C TYR A 113 14.54 -27.94 -10.35
N ALA A 114 13.76 -27.34 -11.23
CA ALA A 114 13.16 -26.03 -11.05
C ALA A 114 11.69 -26.04 -11.51
N ILE A 115 11.00 -24.91 -11.29
CA ILE A 115 9.57 -24.79 -11.56
C ILE A 115 9.23 -24.90 -13.05
N ASP A 116 10.20 -24.66 -13.94
CA ASP A 116 10.05 -24.85 -15.38
C ASP A 116 9.97 -26.31 -15.78
N ASP A 117 10.75 -27.21 -15.15
CA ASP A 117 10.62 -28.65 -15.38
C ASP A 117 9.24 -29.15 -14.91
N ALA A 118 8.70 -28.60 -13.82
CA ALA A 118 7.32 -28.87 -13.40
C ALA A 118 6.31 -28.31 -14.43
N GLY A 119 6.57 -27.12 -14.97
CA GLY A 119 5.80 -26.53 -16.06
C GLY A 119 5.80 -27.39 -17.33
N GLU A 120 6.94 -28.00 -17.67
CA GLU A 120 7.08 -28.93 -18.79
C GLU A 120 6.19 -30.16 -18.62
N MET A 121 6.15 -30.72 -17.43
CA MET A 121 5.30 -31.88 -17.17
C MET A 121 3.80 -31.54 -17.25
N MET A 122 3.40 -30.37 -16.75
CA MET A 122 1.99 -29.97 -16.69
C MET A 122 1.44 -29.49 -18.04
N PHE A 123 2.24 -28.76 -18.83
CA PHE A 123 1.76 -28.07 -20.04
C PHE A 123 2.71 -28.23 -21.24
N GLY A 124 3.62 -29.20 -21.20
CA GLY A 124 4.59 -29.45 -22.26
C GLY A 124 5.61 -28.32 -22.41
N VAL A 125 6.24 -28.25 -23.60
CA VAL A 125 7.31 -27.26 -23.90
C VAL A 125 6.85 -25.82 -23.65
N VAL A 126 5.59 -25.48 -23.97
CA VAL A 126 5.04 -24.14 -23.72
C VAL A 126 5.04 -23.80 -22.23
N GLY A 127 4.67 -24.76 -21.38
CA GLY A 127 4.75 -24.60 -19.93
C GLY A 127 6.17 -24.36 -19.44
N LYS A 128 7.12 -25.15 -19.94
CA LYS A 128 8.55 -25.01 -19.62
C LYS A 128 9.04 -23.59 -19.86
N GLU A 129 8.76 -23.07 -21.06
CA GLU A 129 9.17 -21.74 -21.48
C GLU A 129 8.53 -20.65 -20.63
N PHE A 130 7.22 -20.74 -20.41
CA PHE A 130 6.45 -19.76 -19.65
C PHE A 130 6.86 -19.70 -18.18
N PHE A 131 6.88 -20.84 -17.47
CA PHE A 131 7.23 -20.88 -16.05
C PHE A 131 8.72 -20.58 -15.82
N GLY A 132 9.59 -20.99 -16.75
CA GLY A 132 11.01 -20.64 -16.71
C GLY A 132 11.26 -19.14 -16.85
N PHE A 133 10.64 -18.49 -17.83
CA PHE A 133 10.73 -17.05 -17.99
C PHE A 133 10.10 -16.30 -16.79
N ALA A 134 8.94 -16.75 -16.32
CA ALA A 134 8.25 -16.15 -15.18
C ALA A 134 9.06 -16.27 -13.86
N MET A 135 9.72 -17.40 -13.63
CA MET A 135 10.64 -17.57 -12.50
C MET A 135 11.87 -16.67 -12.64
N TRP A 136 12.44 -16.59 -13.84
CA TRP A 136 13.62 -15.77 -14.09
C TRP A 136 13.33 -14.29 -13.83
N ILE A 137 12.25 -13.76 -14.42
CA ILE A 137 11.87 -12.35 -14.23
C ILE A 137 11.50 -12.07 -12.75
N TYR A 138 10.82 -13.01 -12.07
CA TYR A 138 10.53 -12.90 -10.63
C TYR A 138 11.80 -12.64 -9.82
N TRP A 139 12.82 -13.48 -9.98
CA TRP A 139 14.06 -13.30 -9.24
C TRP A 139 14.85 -12.05 -9.64
N VAL A 140 14.76 -11.62 -10.90
CA VAL A 140 15.36 -10.36 -11.34
C VAL A 140 14.72 -9.15 -10.64
N PHE A 141 13.39 -9.12 -10.50
CA PHE A 141 12.73 -8.07 -9.71
C PHE A 141 13.11 -8.15 -8.22
N VAL A 142 13.17 -9.35 -7.63
CA VAL A 142 13.60 -9.54 -6.24
C VAL A 142 15.05 -9.07 -6.05
N SER A 143 15.92 -9.31 -7.03
CA SER A 143 17.28 -8.75 -7.05
C SER A 143 17.28 -7.23 -7.10
N GLY A 144 16.44 -6.61 -7.93
CA GLY A 144 16.25 -5.16 -7.93
C GLY A 144 15.77 -4.61 -6.58
N ALA A 145 14.80 -5.27 -5.93
CA ALA A 145 14.36 -4.90 -4.59
C ALA A 145 15.46 -5.06 -3.54
N GLY A 146 16.30 -6.09 -3.67
CA GLY A 146 17.49 -6.28 -2.85
C GLY A 146 18.46 -5.11 -3.00
N MET A 147 18.81 -4.74 -4.24
CA MET A 147 19.70 -3.63 -4.54
C MET A 147 19.15 -2.30 -3.99
N LEU A 148 17.84 -2.08 -4.13
CA LEU A 148 17.17 -0.93 -3.54
C LEU A 148 17.25 -0.93 -1.99
N SER A 149 17.04 -2.07 -1.33
CA SER A 149 17.18 -2.14 0.14
C SER A 149 18.60 -1.85 0.62
N LEU A 150 19.62 -2.38 -0.05
CA LEU A 150 21.00 -2.07 0.30
C LEU A 150 21.33 -0.60 0.03
N SER A 151 20.84 -0.01 -1.06
CA SER A 151 21.06 1.41 -1.33
C SER A 151 20.41 2.31 -0.27
N ILE A 152 19.22 1.96 0.22
CA ILE A 152 18.56 2.65 1.34
C ILE A 152 19.41 2.53 2.62
N GLY A 153 19.97 1.35 2.91
CA GLY A 153 20.85 1.16 4.06
C GLY A 153 22.15 1.95 3.96
N LEU A 154 22.79 1.97 2.78
CA LEU A 154 23.99 2.76 2.54
C LEU A 154 23.71 4.27 2.64
N ASN A 155 22.57 4.73 2.13
CA ASN A 155 22.10 6.10 2.31
C ASN A 155 21.92 6.45 3.78
N ALA A 156 21.26 5.58 4.56
CA ALA A 156 21.02 5.80 5.98
C ALA A 156 22.33 5.92 6.77
N VAL A 157 23.26 4.98 6.59
CA VAL A 157 24.54 4.94 7.31
C VAL A 157 25.46 6.10 6.90
N SER A 158 25.47 6.48 5.62
CA SER A 158 26.29 7.59 5.13
C SER A 158 25.70 8.98 5.38
N SER A 159 24.50 9.07 5.98
CA SER A 159 23.74 10.32 6.09
C SER A 159 23.53 11.00 4.73
N HIS A 160 23.19 10.20 3.71
CA HIS A 160 23.02 10.64 2.31
C HIS A 160 24.28 11.27 1.72
N GLY A 161 25.42 10.59 1.89
CA GLY A 161 26.74 11.09 1.46
C GLY A 161 26.95 11.13 -0.06
N ALA A 162 26.12 10.42 -0.84
CA ALA A 162 26.10 10.43 -2.29
C ALA A 162 24.65 10.33 -2.78
N CYS A 163 24.41 10.49 -4.09
CA CYS A 163 23.08 10.29 -4.63
C CYS A 163 22.67 8.82 -4.57
N THR A 164 21.38 8.54 -4.36
CA THR A 164 20.86 7.17 -4.27
C THR A 164 21.24 6.32 -5.49
N ALA A 165 21.31 6.90 -6.69
CA ALA A 165 21.74 6.19 -7.90
C ALA A 165 23.15 5.59 -7.78
N VAL A 166 24.08 6.30 -7.14
CA VAL A 166 25.43 5.79 -6.85
C VAL A 166 25.37 4.63 -5.87
N PHE A 167 24.56 4.71 -4.82
CA PHE A 167 24.42 3.59 -3.88
C PHE A 167 23.75 2.36 -4.48
N VAL A 168 22.79 2.54 -5.40
CA VAL A 168 22.22 1.43 -6.18
C VAL A 168 23.29 0.82 -7.09
N ALA A 169 24.16 1.63 -7.70
CA ALA A 169 25.29 1.12 -8.50
C ALA A 169 26.30 0.34 -7.64
N VAL A 170 26.63 0.83 -6.44
CA VAL A 170 27.47 0.10 -5.47
C VAL A 170 26.83 -1.25 -5.10
N ALA A 171 25.53 -1.25 -4.81
CA ALA A 171 24.79 -2.48 -4.52
C ALA A 171 24.82 -3.47 -5.71
N ALA A 172 24.71 -2.97 -6.95
CA ALA A 172 24.82 -3.79 -8.15
C ALA A 172 26.23 -4.38 -8.35
N VAL A 173 27.28 -3.60 -8.11
CA VAL A 173 28.68 -4.08 -8.19
C VAL A 173 28.96 -5.16 -7.14
N LEU A 174 28.52 -4.94 -5.90
CA LEU A 174 28.64 -5.94 -4.83
C LEU A 174 27.84 -7.20 -5.14
N GLY A 175 26.60 -7.04 -5.62
CA GLY A 175 25.73 -8.13 -6.03
C GLY A 175 26.35 -8.96 -7.16
N PHE A 176 26.84 -8.31 -8.21
CA PHE A 176 27.54 -8.96 -9.33
C PHE A 176 28.78 -9.73 -8.86
N GLY A 177 29.65 -9.09 -8.08
CA GLY A 177 30.90 -9.70 -7.62
C GLY A 177 30.67 -10.93 -6.74
N LEU A 178 29.79 -10.83 -5.75
CA LEU A 178 29.54 -11.91 -4.80
C LEU A 178 28.64 -13.02 -5.37
N SER A 179 27.67 -12.70 -6.23
CA SER A 179 26.83 -13.71 -6.87
C SER A 179 27.55 -14.53 -7.93
N SER A 180 28.71 -14.07 -8.39
CA SER A 180 29.62 -14.81 -9.28
C SER A 180 30.27 -16.04 -8.61
N ILE A 181 30.06 -16.26 -7.30
CA ILE A 181 30.46 -17.50 -6.62
C ILE A 181 29.57 -18.65 -7.13
N ARG A 182 30.18 -19.73 -7.63
CA ARG A 182 29.50 -20.80 -8.39
C ARG A 182 28.61 -21.76 -7.57
N THR A 183 28.85 -21.95 -6.27
CA THR A 183 28.22 -23.03 -5.49
C THR A 183 27.34 -22.53 -4.34
N LEU A 184 26.08 -22.97 -4.32
CA LEU A 184 25.09 -22.72 -3.26
C LEU A 184 25.48 -23.36 -1.91
N ALA A 185 26.22 -24.47 -1.93
CA ALA A 185 26.82 -25.08 -0.73
C ALA A 185 27.68 -24.09 0.06
N ARG A 186 28.49 -23.28 -0.63
CA ARG A 186 29.30 -22.21 -0.01
C ARG A 186 28.46 -21.00 0.42
N MET A 187 27.19 -20.92 0.04
CA MET A 187 26.27 -19.87 0.43
C MET A 187 25.41 -20.24 1.66
N SER A 188 25.40 -21.51 2.08
CA SER A 188 24.55 -21.96 3.21
C SER A 188 24.94 -21.35 4.55
N TRP A 189 26.24 -21.17 4.83
CA TRP A 189 26.70 -20.48 6.05
C TRP A 189 26.49 -18.96 5.95
N LEU A 190 26.64 -18.37 4.75
CA LEU A 190 26.33 -16.97 4.49
C LEU A 190 24.84 -16.68 4.74
N ALA A 191 23.96 -17.61 4.39
CA ALA A 191 22.52 -17.48 4.66
C ALA A 191 22.23 -17.31 6.15
N TRP A 192 22.92 -18.05 7.03
CA TRP A 192 22.78 -17.88 8.48
C TRP A 192 23.26 -16.53 8.98
N ILE A 193 24.43 -16.07 8.51
CA ILE A 193 24.90 -14.71 8.82
C ILE A 193 23.85 -13.69 8.38
N GLY A 194 23.29 -13.88 7.18
CA GLY A 194 22.32 -12.96 6.63
C GLY A 194 20.95 -13.01 7.32
N VAL A 195 20.54 -14.13 7.90
CA VAL A 195 19.33 -14.23 8.72
C VAL A 195 19.58 -13.54 10.07
N ILE A 196 20.67 -13.90 10.75
CA ILE A 196 21.01 -13.37 12.09
C ILE A 196 21.19 -11.84 12.04
N SER A 197 21.90 -11.32 11.03
CA SER A 197 22.09 -9.89 10.81
C SER A 197 20.76 -9.13 10.66
N ILE A 198 19.84 -9.63 9.82
CA ILE A 198 18.52 -9.00 9.64
C ILE A 198 17.68 -9.12 10.90
N MET A 199 17.68 -10.29 11.56
CA MET A 199 16.93 -10.50 12.79
C MET A 199 17.36 -9.55 13.91
N ILE A 200 18.68 -9.43 14.16
CA ILE A 200 19.21 -8.49 15.17
C ILE A 200 18.80 -7.07 14.82
N SER A 201 18.95 -6.66 13.55
CA SER A 201 18.59 -5.32 13.11
C SER A 201 17.10 -5.01 13.32
N VAL A 202 16.20 -5.93 12.95
CA VAL A 202 14.77 -5.66 13.04
C VAL A 202 14.29 -5.71 14.49
N ILE A 203 14.83 -6.62 15.31
CA ILE A 203 14.57 -6.65 16.76
C ILE A 203 15.06 -5.34 17.41
N MET A 204 16.24 -4.87 17.05
CA MET A 204 16.79 -3.60 17.55
C MET A 204 15.85 -2.43 17.27
N VAL A 205 15.35 -2.31 16.04
CA VAL A 205 14.40 -1.24 15.68
C VAL A 205 13.07 -1.42 16.39
N THR A 206 12.57 -2.65 16.50
CA THR A 206 11.31 -2.96 17.18
C THR A 206 11.35 -2.55 18.65
N ILE A 207 12.43 -2.89 19.36
CA ILE A 207 12.64 -2.48 20.76
C ILE A 207 12.78 -0.96 20.83
N ALA A 208 13.56 -0.34 19.96
CA ALA A 208 13.75 1.10 19.97
C ALA A 208 12.44 1.85 19.76
N THR A 209 11.58 1.44 18.82
CA THR A 209 10.28 2.07 18.60
C THR A 209 9.32 1.88 19.78
N GLY A 210 9.47 0.80 20.56
CA GLY A 210 8.64 0.56 21.74
C GLY A 210 9.09 1.31 23.00
N VAL A 211 10.37 1.70 23.07
CA VAL A 211 10.94 2.44 24.21
C VAL A 211 11.06 3.93 23.92
N GLN A 212 11.20 4.33 22.65
CA GLN A 212 11.23 5.73 22.24
C GLN A 212 9.87 6.39 22.47
N GLU A 213 9.89 7.64 22.91
CA GLU A 213 8.67 8.43 23.12
C GLU A 213 7.88 8.63 21.83
N ARG A 214 8.55 8.66 20.67
CA ARG A 214 7.92 8.83 19.35
C ARG A 214 8.77 8.27 18.19
N PRO A 215 8.14 7.87 17.07
CA PRO A 215 8.83 7.56 15.81
C PRO A 215 9.56 8.78 15.23
N ALA A 216 10.57 8.53 14.39
CA ALA A 216 11.37 9.61 13.79
C ALA A 216 10.56 10.55 12.88
N ALA A 217 9.55 10.02 12.19
CA ALA A 217 8.70 10.78 11.28
C ALA A 217 7.51 11.46 11.98
N ALA A 218 7.27 11.17 13.26
CA ALA A 218 6.14 11.74 14.00
C ALA A 218 6.39 13.22 14.34
N PRO A 219 5.32 14.03 14.57
CA PRO A 219 5.46 15.42 14.98
C PRO A 219 6.33 15.59 16.23
N GLN A 220 7.25 16.56 16.20
CA GLN A 220 8.19 16.80 17.28
C GLN A 220 7.61 17.66 18.43
N ASP A 221 6.37 18.12 18.28
CA ASP A 221 5.70 18.97 19.25
C ASP A 221 4.52 18.26 19.93
N GLY A 222 4.44 18.38 21.26
CA GLY A 222 3.37 17.79 22.06
C GLY A 222 3.62 16.34 22.50
N VAL A 223 2.64 15.78 23.22
CA VAL A 223 2.66 14.38 23.66
C VAL A 223 2.29 13.49 22.48
N TRP A 224 3.17 12.57 22.11
CA TRP A 224 2.91 11.61 21.05
C TRP A 224 2.07 10.44 21.56
N VAL A 225 1.02 10.11 20.81
CA VAL A 225 0.25 8.88 20.98
C VAL A 225 0.08 8.25 19.61
N SER A 226 0.44 6.98 19.50
CA SER A 226 0.31 6.23 18.26
C SER A 226 -1.15 6.20 17.77
N ASP A 227 -1.36 6.55 16.50
CA ASP A 227 -2.66 6.57 15.83
C ASP A 227 -2.98 5.23 15.14
N TYR A 228 -2.42 4.12 15.66
CA TYR A 228 -2.66 2.79 15.13
C TYR A 228 -4.16 2.49 15.04
N LYS A 229 -4.57 1.94 13.90
CA LYS A 229 -5.97 1.57 13.65
C LYS A 229 -6.15 0.07 13.75
N LEU A 230 -7.10 -0.37 14.58
CA LEU A 230 -7.52 -1.78 14.64
C LEU A 230 -8.13 -2.22 13.30
N PHE A 231 -9.00 -1.38 12.74
CA PHE A 231 -9.62 -1.55 11.44
C PHE A 231 -9.42 -0.29 10.61
N ASN A 232 -8.79 -0.41 9.45
CA ASN A 232 -8.71 0.68 8.49
C ASN A 232 -9.72 0.48 7.35
N LYS A 233 -9.97 1.51 6.55
CA LYS A 233 -10.89 1.47 5.39
C LYS A 233 -10.11 1.76 4.11
N PRO A 234 -9.18 0.87 3.69
CA PRO A 234 -8.45 1.06 2.45
C PRO A 234 -9.41 0.96 1.26
N SER A 235 -9.06 1.64 0.16
CA SER A 235 -9.66 1.32 -1.13
C SER A 235 -9.33 -0.13 -1.52
N PHE A 236 -10.15 -0.73 -2.39
CA PHE A 236 -9.90 -2.10 -2.89
C PHE A 236 -8.48 -2.26 -3.46
N VAL A 237 -8.02 -1.24 -4.17
CA VAL A 237 -6.71 -1.19 -4.82
C VAL A 237 -5.57 -1.17 -3.80
N GLN A 238 -5.67 -0.33 -2.75
CA GLN A 238 -4.69 -0.28 -1.67
C GLN A 238 -4.66 -1.58 -0.86
N ALA A 239 -5.82 -2.20 -0.63
CA ALA A 239 -5.90 -3.49 0.05
C ALA A 239 -5.22 -4.59 -0.77
N ALA A 240 -5.43 -4.61 -2.09
CA ALA A 240 -4.79 -5.56 -2.98
C ALA A 240 -3.26 -5.41 -3.01
N SER A 241 -2.73 -4.17 -3.12
CA SER A 241 -1.29 -3.91 -3.01
C SER A 241 -0.73 -4.40 -1.66
N ALA A 242 -1.44 -4.11 -0.57
CA ALA A 242 -1.01 -4.49 0.78
C ALA A 242 -0.93 -6.02 0.96
N ILE A 243 -1.91 -6.76 0.46
CA ILE A 243 -1.89 -8.24 0.46
C ILE A 243 -0.78 -8.76 -0.45
N CYS A 244 -0.55 -8.17 -1.62
CA CYS A 244 0.53 -8.58 -2.51
C CYS A 244 1.92 -8.34 -1.92
N SER A 245 2.10 -7.30 -1.11
CA SER A 245 3.34 -7.12 -0.33
C SER A 245 3.58 -8.29 0.62
N LEU A 246 2.53 -8.84 1.25
CA LEU A 246 2.63 -10.05 2.08
C LEU A 246 2.96 -11.28 1.23
N VAL A 247 2.34 -11.44 0.06
CA VAL A 247 2.67 -12.53 -0.88
C VAL A 247 4.16 -12.48 -1.25
N SER A 248 4.69 -11.29 -1.55
CA SER A 248 6.12 -11.12 -1.80
C SER A 248 6.97 -11.43 -0.58
N ALA A 249 6.52 -11.10 0.64
CA ALA A 249 7.27 -11.35 1.86
C ALA A 249 7.43 -12.84 2.19
N PHE A 250 6.45 -13.67 1.81
CA PHE A 250 6.51 -15.13 1.89
C PHE A 250 6.96 -15.79 0.56
N GLY A 251 7.38 -14.99 -0.43
CA GLY A 251 7.62 -15.41 -1.81
C GLY A 251 8.86 -16.28 -2.07
N GLY A 252 9.34 -17.06 -1.09
CA GLY A 252 10.54 -17.90 -1.25
C GLY A 252 10.35 -19.15 -2.13
N THR A 253 9.10 -19.52 -2.45
CA THR A 253 8.71 -20.80 -3.07
C THR A 253 9.51 -21.20 -4.32
N PRO A 254 9.74 -20.34 -5.33
CA PRO A 254 10.50 -20.77 -6.50
C PRO A 254 11.94 -21.21 -6.17
N GLY A 255 12.52 -20.68 -5.10
CA GLY A 255 13.86 -21.06 -4.64
C GLY A 255 13.88 -22.41 -3.94
N PHE A 256 12.73 -22.86 -3.42
CA PHE A 256 12.64 -24.09 -2.65
C PHE A 256 12.88 -25.32 -3.53
N PHE A 257 12.57 -25.26 -4.84
CA PHE A 257 12.88 -26.32 -5.81
C PHE A 257 14.40 -26.60 -5.89
N ALA A 258 15.20 -25.55 -6.06
CA ALA A 258 16.65 -25.67 -6.08
C ALA A 258 17.19 -26.13 -4.72
N ILE A 259 16.66 -25.58 -3.62
CA ILE A 259 17.06 -25.98 -2.27
C ILE A 259 16.81 -27.48 -2.03
N VAL A 260 15.61 -28.00 -2.36
CA VAL A 260 15.28 -29.41 -2.15
C VAL A 260 16.08 -30.34 -3.07
N ALA A 261 16.44 -29.89 -4.27
CA ALA A 261 17.28 -30.65 -5.19
C ALA A 261 18.71 -30.84 -4.65
N GLU A 262 19.23 -29.87 -3.90
CA GLU A 262 20.57 -29.86 -3.31
C GLU A 262 20.61 -30.41 -1.86
N MET A 263 19.46 -30.81 -1.31
CA MET A 263 19.39 -31.48 -0.01
C MET A 263 20.03 -32.86 -0.07
N ARG A 264 20.87 -33.17 0.92
CA ARG A 264 21.46 -34.51 1.10
C ARG A 264 20.39 -35.60 1.31
N ARG A 265 19.28 -35.25 1.98
CA ARG A 265 18.13 -36.13 2.26
C ARG A 265 16.82 -35.39 2.00
N PRO A 266 16.29 -35.39 0.77
CA PRO A 266 15.06 -34.68 0.40
C PRO A 266 13.82 -35.11 1.21
N GLU A 267 13.81 -36.32 1.79
CA GLU A 267 12.72 -36.84 2.63
C GLU A 267 12.53 -36.00 3.90
N GLN A 268 13.58 -35.27 4.33
CA GLN A 268 13.55 -34.39 5.49
C GLN A 268 13.05 -32.98 5.17
N TYR A 269 12.73 -32.68 3.91
CA TYR A 269 12.30 -31.36 3.44
C TYR A 269 11.16 -30.78 4.27
N THR A 270 10.11 -31.56 4.53
CA THR A 270 8.94 -31.09 5.28
C THR A 270 9.31 -30.64 6.70
N LYS A 271 10.29 -31.29 7.34
CA LYS A 271 10.76 -30.87 8.67
C LYS A 271 11.46 -29.52 8.61
N ALA A 272 12.34 -29.32 7.62
CA ALA A 272 13.01 -28.04 7.39
C ALA A 272 12.00 -26.92 7.05
N LEU A 273 11.00 -27.24 6.22
CA LEU A 273 9.93 -26.33 5.85
C LEU A 273 9.12 -25.88 7.08
N THR A 274 8.69 -26.81 7.94
CA THR A 274 7.91 -26.47 9.14
C THR A 274 8.69 -25.56 10.08
N ILE A 275 9.98 -25.84 10.31
CA ILE A 275 10.85 -24.99 11.13
C ILE A 275 10.95 -23.59 10.52
N CYS A 276 11.22 -23.51 9.22
CA CYS A 276 11.31 -22.23 8.52
C CYS A 276 10.01 -21.44 8.61
N GLN A 277 8.87 -22.03 8.25
CA GLN A 277 7.59 -21.32 8.18
C GLN A 277 7.09 -20.87 9.56
N ALA A 278 7.31 -21.68 10.60
CA ALA A 278 6.99 -21.28 11.97
C ALA A 278 7.79 -20.04 12.40
N ILE A 279 9.11 -20.05 12.20
CA ILE A 279 9.98 -18.93 12.58
C ILE A 279 9.64 -17.68 11.78
N VAL A 280 9.48 -17.80 10.46
CA VAL A 280 9.14 -16.66 9.57
C VAL A 280 7.81 -16.04 9.98
N THR A 281 6.76 -16.85 10.16
CA THR A 281 5.42 -16.35 10.48
C THR A 281 5.39 -15.65 11.84
N VAL A 282 6.01 -16.24 12.87
CA VAL A 282 6.09 -15.63 14.21
C VAL A 282 6.85 -14.31 14.14
N THR A 283 8.00 -14.29 13.48
CA THR A 283 8.83 -13.09 13.28
C THR A 283 8.01 -11.97 12.63
N TYR A 284 7.34 -12.29 11.53
CA TYR A 284 6.55 -11.34 10.75
C TYR A 284 5.37 -10.77 11.55
N LEU A 285 4.67 -11.63 12.30
CA LEU A 285 3.56 -11.23 13.15
C LEU A 285 4.04 -10.33 14.29
N THR A 286 5.08 -10.73 15.02
CA THR A 286 5.61 -9.96 16.16
C THR A 286 6.10 -8.59 15.71
N ILE A 287 6.95 -8.53 14.68
CA ILE A 287 7.51 -7.25 14.20
C ILE A 287 6.41 -6.37 13.61
N GLY A 288 5.52 -6.93 12.78
CA GLY A 288 4.39 -6.21 12.19
C GLY A 288 3.50 -5.57 13.25
N CYS A 289 3.08 -6.35 14.25
CA CYS A 289 2.21 -5.88 15.33
C CYS A 289 2.88 -4.81 16.18
N VAL A 290 4.09 -5.09 16.69
CA VAL A 290 4.77 -4.20 17.63
C VAL A 290 5.13 -2.88 16.95
N MET A 291 5.76 -2.92 15.76
CA MET A 291 6.13 -1.71 15.03
C MET A 291 4.92 -0.86 14.70
N TYR A 292 3.84 -1.46 14.19
CA TYR A 292 2.64 -0.69 13.83
C TYR A 292 1.90 -0.16 15.07
N TYR A 293 1.87 -0.92 16.17
CA TYR A 293 1.28 -0.46 17.43
C TYR A 293 1.97 0.80 17.94
N PHE A 294 3.30 0.87 17.92
CA PHE A 294 4.05 2.03 18.41
C PHE A 294 4.20 3.17 17.39
N CYS A 295 4.29 2.84 16.09
CA CYS A 295 4.52 3.85 15.05
C CYS A 295 3.25 4.41 14.40
N GLY A 296 2.14 3.68 14.43
CA GLY A 296 0.89 4.07 13.77
C GLY A 296 1.10 4.36 12.28
N SER A 297 0.54 5.47 11.81
CA SER A 297 0.64 5.91 10.41
C SER A 297 2.03 6.39 10.00
N TYR A 298 2.92 6.66 10.96
CA TYR A 298 4.29 7.16 10.74
C TYR A 298 5.32 6.05 10.57
N VAL A 299 4.88 4.80 10.43
CA VAL A 299 5.76 3.69 10.14
C VAL A 299 6.42 3.84 8.77
N SER A 300 7.74 3.73 8.72
CA SER A 300 8.50 3.82 7.48
C SER A 300 8.52 2.48 6.73
N SER A 301 8.76 2.53 5.42
CA SER A 301 8.99 1.35 4.59
C SER A 301 10.21 1.61 3.70
N PRO A 302 11.36 0.95 3.94
CA PRO A 302 11.59 -0.15 4.87
C PRO A 302 11.46 0.22 6.37
N ALA A 303 10.95 -0.73 7.17
CA ALA A 303 10.64 -0.55 8.59
C ALA A 303 11.81 -0.04 9.45
N LEU A 304 13.07 -0.34 9.08
CA LEU A 304 14.27 0.14 9.78
C LEU A 304 14.34 1.67 9.85
N GLY A 305 13.71 2.37 8.90
CA GLY A 305 13.67 3.83 8.87
C GLY A 305 12.81 4.47 9.98
N SER A 306 12.00 3.70 10.69
CA SER A 306 11.01 4.25 11.65
C SER A 306 11.63 4.73 12.96
N ALA A 307 12.82 4.21 13.31
CA ALA A 307 13.53 4.60 14.53
C ALA A 307 14.30 5.93 14.37
N GLY A 308 14.59 6.59 15.49
CA GLY A 308 15.43 7.81 15.52
C GLY A 308 16.81 7.64 14.84
N ASP A 309 17.44 8.75 14.44
CA ASP A 309 18.60 8.76 13.54
C ASP A 309 19.75 7.83 13.95
N THR A 310 20.10 7.80 15.24
CA THR A 310 21.15 6.93 15.79
C THR A 310 20.82 5.44 15.62
N ILE A 311 19.60 5.03 16.00
CA ILE A 311 19.19 3.63 15.91
C ILE A 311 18.97 3.22 14.45
N LYS A 312 18.44 4.12 13.61
CA LYS A 312 18.34 3.90 12.17
C LYS A 312 19.71 3.59 11.56
N LYS A 313 20.75 4.39 11.86
CA LYS A 313 22.12 4.13 11.40
C LYS A 313 22.69 2.82 11.93
N ALA A 314 22.54 2.56 13.24
CA ALA A 314 23.04 1.33 13.86
C ALA A 314 22.37 0.08 13.28
N SER A 315 21.04 0.09 13.15
CA SER A 315 20.27 -1.02 12.61
C SER A 315 20.60 -1.29 11.14
N TYR A 316 20.63 -0.27 10.27
CA TYR A 316 21.07 -0.46 8.89
C TYR A 316 22.52 -0.94 8.81
N GLY A 317 23.42 -0.45 9.68
CA GLY A 317 24.79 -0.94 9.80
C GLY A 317 24.85 -2.45 10.09
N VAL A 318 24.04 -2.92 11.04
CA VAL A 318 23.91 -4.34 11.38
C VAL A 318 23.22 -5.14 10.28
N ALA A 319 22.28 -4.54 9.52
CA ALA A 319 21.54 -5.18 8.44
C ALA A 319 22.34 -5.34 7.13
N ILE A 320 23.31 -4.46 6.86
CA ILE A 320 24.07 -4.44 5.60
C ILE A 320 24.65 -5.81 5.23
N PRO A 321 25.33 -6.56 6.13
CA PRO A 321 25.80 -7.91 5.81
C PRO A 321 24.68 -8.83 5.32
N GLY A 322 23.52 -8.80 5.99
CA GLY A 322 22.36 -9.58 5.58
C GLY A 322 21.71 -9.11 4.29
N LEU A 323 21.70 -7.81 4.01
CA LEU A 323 21.22 -7.27 2.73
C LEU A 323 22.15 -7.66 1.57
N ILE A 324 23.47 -7.64 1.78
CA ILE A 324 24.46 -8.11 0.80
C ILE A 324 24.25 -9.60 0.49
N VAL A 325 24.08 -10.43 1.52
CA VAL A 325 23.78 -11.86 1.34
C VAL A 325 22.46 -12.07 0.60
N SER A 326 21.42 -11.28 0.93
CA SER A 326 20.15 -11.32 0.21
C SER A 326 20.34 -11.05 -1.27
N ILE A 327 20.97 -9.93 -1.65
CA ILE A 327 21.24 -9.57 -3.06
C ILE A 327 22.05 -10.68 -3.75
N THR A 328 23.07 -11.20 -3.06
CA THR A 328 23.93 -12.26 -3.59
C THR A 328 23.11 -13.49 -3.98
N LEU A 329 22.26 -13.99 -3.07
CA LEU A 329 21.43 -15.16 -3.31
C LEU A 329 20.41 -14.94 -4.44
N VAL A 330 19.66 -13.84 -4.38
CA VAL A 330 18.57 -13.59 -5.33
C VAL A 330 19.06 -13.18 -6.72
N THR A 331 20.30 -12.71 -6.84
CA THR A 331 20.99 -12.49 -8.13
C THR A 331 21.60 -13.79 -8.66
N HIS A 332 22.12 -14.63 -7.77
CA HIS A 332 22.72 -15.91 -8.14
C HIS A 332 21.71 -16.89 -8.74
N LEU A 333 20.53 -17.04 -8.14
CA LEU A 333 19.50 -17.99 -8.61
C LEU A 333 19.10 -17.83 -10.09
N PRO A 334 18.67 -16.65 -10.57
CA PRO A 334 18.32 -16.46 -11.98
C PRO A 334 19.54 -16.53 -12.90
N SER A 335 20.73 -16.16 -12.41
CA SER A 335 21.99 -16.27 -13.17
C SER A 335 22.35 -17.73 -13.42
N LYS A 336 22.26 -18.57 -12.37
CA LYS A 336 22.46 -20.03 -12.45
C LYS A 336 21.43 -20.68 -13.36
N TYR A 337 20.16 -20.28 -13.26
CA TYR A 337 19.12 -20.75 -14.16
C TYR A 337 19.48 -20.50 -15.63
N MET A 338 19.81 -19.25 -15.97
CA MET A 338 20.18 -18.88 -17.34
C MET A 338 21.45 -19.59 -17.81
N PHE A 339 22.46 -19.68 -16.96
CA PHE A 339 23.72 -20.38 -17.24
C PHE A 339 23.52 -21.88 -17.53
N VAL A 340 22.80 -22.59 -16.66
CA VAL A 340 22.50 -24.03 -16.82
C VAL A 340 21.71 -24.25 -18.09
N ARG A 341 20.79 -23.35 -18.42
CA ARG A 341 19.96 -23.43 -19.61
C ARG A 341 20.73 -23.21 -20.90
N LEU A 342 21.66 -22.25 -20.94
CA LEU A 342 22.48 -21.95 -22.12
C LEU A 342 23.54 -23.02 -22.41
N LEU A 343 24.15 -23.59 -21.36
CA LEU A 343 25.20 -24.60 -21.50
C LEU A 343 24.70 -26.04 -21.34
N ARG A 344 23.38 -26.26 -21.20
CA ARG A 344 22.78 -27.59 -21.08
C ARG A 344 23.24 -28.47 -22.25
N ASN A 345 23.55 -29.73 -21.96
CA ASN A 345 24.05 -30.71 -22.93
C ASN A 345 25.40 -30.37 -23.58
N THR A 346 26.19 -29.44 -22.99
CA THR A 346 27.54 -29.14 -23.45
C THR A 346 28.58 -29.56 -22.40
N LYS A 347 29.78 -29.95 -22.85
CA LYS A 347 30.94 -30.21 -21.97
C LYS A 347 31.38 -28.98 -21.18
N HIS A 348 30.98 -27.78 -21.60
CA HIS A 348 31.34 -26.52 -20.97
C HIS A 348 30.57 -26.27 -19.66
N LEU A 349 29.45 -26.94 -19.43
CA LEU A 349 28.67 -26.78 -18.20
C LEU A 349 29.47 -27.21 -16.96
N ALA A 350 30.17 -28.35 -17.03
CA ALA A 350 30.93 -28.91 -15.91
C ALA A 350 32.44 -28.64 -15.97
N SER A 351 32.99 -28.21 -17.11
CA SER A 351 34.43 -27.92 -17.26
C SER A 351 34.79 -26.47 -16.94
N ASN A 352 35.98 -26.23 -16.38
CA ASN A 352 36.52 -24.89 -16.13
C ASN A 352 37.07 -24.22 -17.42
N SER A 353 36.29 -24.21 -18.50
CA SER A 353 36.68 -23.63 -19.80
C SER A 353 36.46 -22.12 -19.88
N ALA A 354 37.09 -21.43 -20.85
CA ALA A 354 36.83 -20.00 -21.08
C ALA A 354 35.36 -19.73 -21.45
N VAL A 355 34.73 -20.63 -22.20
CA VAL A 355 33.29 -20.58 -22.52
C VAL A 355 32.46 -20.64 -21.23
N HIS A 356 32.76 -21.57 -20.32
CA HIS A 356 32.10 -21.65 -19.00
C HIS A 356 32.16 -20.32 -18.25
N TRP A 357 33.36 -19.75 -18.09
CA TRP A 357 33.55 -18.52 -17.33
C TRP A 357 32.90 -17.30 -17.99
N SER A 358 33.04 -17.17 -19.31
CA SER A 358 32.43 -16.06 -20.06
C SER A 358 30.90 -16.12 -20.01
N THR A 359 30.30 -17.31 -20.18
CA THR A 359 28.84 -17.47 -20.07
C THR A 359 28.35 -17.25 -18.65
N TRP A 360 29.06 -17.78 -17.64
CA TRP A 360 28.70 -17.59 -16.23
C TRP A 360 28.70 -16.10 -15.84
N LEU A 361 29.82 -15.40 -16.05
CA LEU A 361 29.95 -13.98 -15.73
C LEU A 361 29.01 -13.13 -16.59
N GLY A 362 28.83 -13.48 -17.87
CA GLY A 362 27.86 -12.81 -18.74
C GLY A 362 26.43 -12.92 -18.21
N CYS A 363 26.02 -14.11 -17.75
CA CYS A 363 24.71 -14.30 -17.17
C CYS A 363 24.49 -13.45 -15.92
N THR A 364 25.46 -13.48 -15.00
CA THR A 364 25.41 -12.70 -13.76
C THR A 364 25.40 -11.20 -14.04
N PHE A 365 26.15 -10.74 -15.04
CA PHE A 365 26.20 -9.34 -15.46
C PHE A 365 24.85 -8.87 -16.00
N ILE A 366 24.23 -9.64 -16.91
CA ILE A 366 22.91 -9.31 -17.49
C ILE A 366 21.85 -9.19 -16.40
N VAL A 367 21.77 -10.18 -15.50
CA VAL A 367 20.81 -10.15 -14.36
C VAL A 367 21.05 -8.92 -13.49
N SER A 368 22.31 -8.62 -13.17
CA SER A 368 22.67 -7.48 -12.31
C SER A 368 22.32 -6.13 -12.94
N ILE A 369 22.51 -5.97 -14.25
CA ILE A 369 22.16 -4.73 -14.97
C ILE A 369 20.65 -4.53 -15.03
N ILE A 370 19.87 -5.58 -15.32
CA ILE A 370 18.41 -5.47 -15.36
C ILE A 370 17.86 -5.17 -13.95
N ALA A 371 18.39 -5.83 -12.92
CA ALA A 371 18.03 -5.55 -11.53
C ALA A 371 18.38 -4.11 -11.12
N TYR A 372 19.55 -3.59 -11.52
CA TYR A 372 19.94 -2.19 -11.33
C TYR A 372 18.93 -1.23 -11.98
N ILE A 373 18.54 -1.48 -13.23
CA ILE A 373 17.54 -0.67 -13.93
C ILE A 373 16.21 -0.67 -13.19
N ILE A 374 15.74 -1.81 -12.71
CA ILE A 374 14.48 -1.92 -11.96
C ILE A 374 14.58 -1.14 -10.64
N ALA A 375 15.67 -1.29 -9.89
CA ALA A 375 15.90 -0.63 -8.61
C ALA A 375 15.93 0.91 -8.76
N SER A 376 16.51 1.41 -9.85
CA SER A 376 16.51 2.84 -10.18
C SER A 376 15.17 3.31 -10.76
N ALA A 377 14.46 2.47 -11.52
CA ALA A 377 13.18 2.80 -12.12
C ALA A 377 12.02 2.89 -11.12
N ILE A 378 12.09 2.16 -10.00
CA ILE A 378 11.04 2.17 -8.97
C ILE A 378 11.73 2.29 -7.60
N PRO A 379 12.21 3.49 -7.21
CA PRO A 379 12.95 3.69 -5.97
C PRO A 379 12.04 3.76 -4.73
N ILE A 380 10.87 3.11 -4.78
CA ILE A 380 9.87 3.08 -3.71
C ILE A 380 9.74 1.64 -3.24
N PHE A 381 10.34 1.35 -2.10
CA PHE A 381 10.49 -0.01 -1.60
C PHE A 381 9.15 -0.75 -1.48
N TYR A 382 8.16 -0.14 -0.83
CA TYR A 382 6.85 -0.77 -0.63
C TYR A 382 6.16 -1.13 -1.95
N SER A 383 6.10 -0.19 -2.89
CA SER A 383 5.45 -0.40 -4.19
C SER A 383 6.18 -1.43 -5.05
N LEU A 384 7.51 -1.47 -4.99
CA LEU A 384 8.30 -2.49 -5.68
C LEU A 384 8.04 -3.89 -5.11
N ILE A 385 8.01 -4.05 -3.79
CA ILE A 385 7.69 -5.33 -3.13
C ILE A 385 6.26 -5.77 -3.43
N SER A 386 5.30 -4.84 -3.39
CA SER A 386 3.91 -5.11 -3.80
C SER A 386 3.82 -5.59 -5.25
N LEU A 387 4.52 -4.90 -6.17
CA LEU A 387 4.55 -5.26 -7.59
C LEU A 387 5.15 -6.66 -7.81
N ILE A 388 6.23 -7.00 -7.12
CA ILE A 388 6.85 -8.34 -7.17
C ILE A 388 5.84 -9.41 -6.78
N GLY A 389 5.16 -9.20 -5.64
CA GLY A 389 4.16 -10.12 -5.13
C GLY A 389 2.99 -10.27 -6.10
N ALA A 390 2.50 -9.18 -6.67
CA ALA A 390 1.36 -9.19 -7.57
C ALA A 390 1.68 -9.81 -8.93
N LEU A 391 2.70 -9.29 -9.63
CA LEU A 391 2.94 -9.55 -11.05
C LEU A 391 3.28 -11.02 -11.32
N VAL A 392 4.22 -11.56 -10.55
CA VAL A 392 4.76 -12.92 -10.75
C VAL A 392 4.84 -13.72 -9.46
N GLY A 393 4.86 -13.07 -8.29
CA GLY A 393 4.89 -13.76 -6.99
C GLY A 393 3.67 -14.65 -6.75
N THR A 394 2.46 -14.15 -7.02
CA THR A 394 1.23 -14.96 -6.97
C THR A 394 1.36 -16.16 -7.89
N LEU A 395 1.67 -15.96 -9.17
CA LEU A 395 1.82 -17.03 -10.16
C LEU A 395 2.77 -18.13 -9.67
N MET A 396 3.94 -17.76 -9.15
CA MET A 396 4.97 -18.71 -8.69
C MET A 396 4.61 -19.40 -7.37
N CYS A 397 3.94 -18.71 -6.45
CA CYS A 397 3.66 -19.22 -5.11
C CYS A 397 2.27 -19.84 -4.96
N PHE A 398 1.29 -19.49 -5.77
CA PHE A 398 -0.13 -19.85 -5.59
C PHE A 398 -0.60 -20.70 -6.78
N GLN A 399 -0.78 -20.09 -7.96
CA GLN A 399 -1.40 -20.74 -9.12
C GLN A 399 -0.63 -22.00 -9.54
N THR A 400 0.69 -21.91 -9.67
CA THR A 400 1.52 -23.05 -10.09
C THR A 400 1.39 -24.24 -9.14
N MET A 401 1.29 -23.98 -7.83
CA MET A 401 1.16 -25.03 -6.82
C MET A 401 -0.22 -25.69 -6.85
N GLY A 402 -1.26 -24.90 -7.16
CA GLY A 402 -2.59 -25.42 -7.47
C GLY A 402 -2.57 -26.36 -8.68
N PHE A 403 -1.91 -25.95 -9.77
CA PHE A 403 -1.78 -26.79 -10.97
C PHE A 403 -1.00 -28.07 -10.70
N MET A 404 0.11 -27.99 -9.94
CA MET A 404 0.90 -29.17 -9.55
C MET A 404 0.08 -30.14 -8.69
N TRP A 405 -0.75 -29.64 -7.78
CA TRP A 405 -1.65 -30.49 -7.01
C TRP A 405 -2.64 -31.23 -7.92
N PHE A 406 -3.23 -30.54 -8.89
CA PHE A 406 -4.13 -31.17 -9.85
C PHE A 406 -3.41 -32.24 -10.67
N TYR A 407 -2.25 -31.94 -11.23
CA TYR A 407 -1.46 -32.89 -12.02
C TYR A 407 -1.26 -34.24 -11.30
N ASP A 408 -0.83 -34.21 -10.04
CA ASP A 408 -0.53 -35.42 -9.28
C ASP A 408 -1.76 -36.20 -8.78
N ASN A 409 -2.92 -35.52 -8.66
CA ASN A 409 -4.11 -36.07 -8.00
C ASN A 409 -5.32 -36.22 -8.94
N TRP A 410 -5.19 -35.82 -10.22
CA TRP A 410 -6.29 -35.87 -11.18
C TRP A 410 -6.71 -37.29 -11.53
N GLU A 411 -5.77 -38.19 -11.75
CA GLU A 411 -6.06 -39.59 -12.09
C GLU A 411 -6.55 -40.39 -10.88
N LYS A 412 -6.19 -39.97 -9.67
CA LYS A 412 -6.59 -40.59 -8.40
C LYS A 412 -7.94 -40.05 -7.89
N ARG A 413 -8.82 -39.66 -8.81
CA ARG A 413 -10.09 -39.01 -8.49
C ARG A 413 -11.03 -39.99 -7.80
N ALA A 414 -10.99 -39.97 -6.48
CA ALA A 414 -12.01 -40.60 -5.66
C ALA A 414 -13.05 -39.53 -5.29
N ILE A 415 -14.34 -39.83 -5.41
CA ILE A 415 -15.42 -39.00 -4.84
C ILE A 415 -15.40 -39.20 -3.32
N SER A 416 -14.33 -38.74 -2.68
CA SER A 416 -14.12 -38.73 -1.24
C SER A 416 -14.21 -37.29 -0.76
N PRO A 417 -14.84 -37.02 0.40
CA PRO A 417 -14.86 -35.68 1.00
C PRO A 417 -13.47 -35.05 1.13
N LYS A 418 -12.43 -35.87 1.36
CA LYS A 418 -11.04 -35.44 1.44
C LYS A 418 -10.46 -34.97 0.10
N TRP A 419 -10.81 -35.65 -0.99
CA TRP A 419 -10.37 -35.23 -2.32
C TRP A 419 -11.12 -33.96 -2.75
N LEU A 420 -12.43 -33.89 -2.47
CA LEU A 420 -13.24 -32.72 -2.81
C LEU A 420 -12.79 -31.47 -2.04
N SER A 421 -12.45 -31.57 -0.76
CA SER A 421 -11.92 -30.44 0.01
C SER A 421 -10.56 -29.97 -0.49
N ALA A 422 -9.64 -30.90 -0.80
CA ALA A 422 -8.34 -30.57 -1.37
C ALA A 422 -8.44 -29.98 -2.79
N CYS A 423 -9.41 -30.44 -3.59
CA CYS A 423 -9.77 -29.85 -4.87
C CYS A 423 -10.29 -28.42 -4.68
N GLY A 424 -11.26 -28.21 -3.79
CA GLY A 424 -11.81 -26.89 -3.49
C GLY A 424 -10.73 -25.89 -3.01
N TRP A 425 -9.83 -26.35 -2.14
CA TRP A 425 -8.68 -25.56 -1.70
C TRP A 425 -7.73 -25.20 -2.86
N SER A 426 -7.40 -26.15 -3.73
CA SER A 426 -6.53 -25.89 -4.88
C SER A 426 -7.14 -24.90 -5.87
N VAL A 427 -8.46 -25.01 -6.13
CA VAL A 427 -9.19 -24.00 -6.93
C VAL A 427 -9.15 -22.64 -6.25
N PHE A 428 -9.38 -22.58 -4.93
CA PHE A 428 -9.34 -21.33 -4.19
C PHE A 428 -7.96 -20.66 -4.27
N VAL A 429 -6.86 -21.41 -4.13
CA VAL A 429 -5.50 -20.86 -4.26
C VAL A 429 -5.25 -20.32 -5.66
N ILE A 430 -5.69 -21.01 -6.72
CA ILE A 430 -5.56 -20.53 -8.11
C ILE A 430 -6.39 -19.25 -8.32
N ALA A 431 -7.65 -19.26 -7.88
CA ALA A 431 -8.58 -18.14 -8.08
C ALA A 431 -8.13 -16.89 -7.30
N SER A 432 -7.77 -17.06 -6.03
CA SER A 432 -7.26 -15.97 -5.19
C SER A 432 -5.93 -15.42 -5.71
N GLY A 433 -4.99 -16.28 -6.13
CA GLY A 433 -3.75 -15.87 -6.76
C GLY A 433 -4.00 -15.06 -8.04
N THR A 434 -4.94 -15.49 -8.87
CA THR A 434 -5.29 -14.79 -10.13
C THR A 434 -5.92 -13.42 -9.86
N LEU A 435 -6.83 -13.35 -8.88
CA LEU A 435 -7.44 -12.09 -8.46
C LEU A 435 -6.39 -11.11 -7.91
N LEU A 436 -5.50 -11.58 -7.04
CA LEU A 436 -4.41 -10.77 -6.48
C LEU A 436 -3.41 -10.34 -7.56
N MET A 437 -3.13 -11.19 -8.55
CA MET A 437 -2.27 -10.85 -9.67
C MET A 437 -2.83 -9.63 -10.43
N VAL A 438 -4.12 -9.66 -10.80
CA VAL A 438 -4.75 -8.57 -11.55
C VAL A 438 -4.92 -7.32 -10.67
N ALA A 439 -5.57 -7.46 -9.52
CA ALA A 439 -5.90 -6.32 -8.65
C ALA A 439 -4.64 -5.68 -8.04
N GLY A 440 -3.68 -6.50 -7.61
CA GLY A 440 -2.43 -6.04 -7.02
C GLY A 440 -1.47 -5.43 -8.03
N THR A 441 -1.45 -5.91 -9.28
CA THR A 441 -0.63 -5.29 -10.33
C THR A 441 -1.17 -3.91 -10.65
N TYR A 442 -2.49 -3.79 -10.82
CA TYR A 442 -3.15 -2.49 -10.99
C TYR A 442 -2.86 -1.56 -9.81
N GLY A 443 -2.99 -2.04 -8.57
CA GLY A 443 -2.72 -1.22 -7.39
C GLY A 443 -1.28 -0.78 -7.25
N SER A 444 -0.33 -1.67 -7.48
CA SER A 444 1.08 -1.33 -7.41
C SER A 444 1.45 -0.29 -8.47
N ILE A 445 0.90 -0.39 -9.67
CA ILE A 445 1.11 0.61 -10.73
C ILE A 445 0.51 1.97 -10.34
N VAL A 446 -0.71 1.97 -9.80
CA VAL A 446 -1.35 3.21 -9.33
C VAL A 446 -0.54 3.85 -8.20
N ASP A 447 -0.05 3.07 -7.25
CA ASP A 447 0.80 3.54 -6.15
C ASP A 447 2.11 4.15 -6.69
N ILE A 448 2.74 3.52 -7.68
CA ILE A 448 3.95 4.04 -8.35
C ILE A 448 3.64 5.36 -9.06
N ILE A 449 2.55 5.44 -9.83
CA ILE A 449 2.15 6.66 -10.55
C ILE A 449 1.89 7.81 -9.57
N GLN A 450 1.18 7.54 -8.48
CA GLN A 450 0.88 8.54 -7.45
C GLN A 450 2.16 9.04 -6.78
N ALA A 451 3.08 8.14 -6.45
CA ALA A 451 4.36 8.51 -5.86
C ALA A 451 5.21 9.38 -6.81
N TYR A 452 5.26 9.05 -8.11
CA TYR A 452 5.94 9.90 -9.11
C TYR A 452 5.30 11.28 -9.28
N LYS A 453 3.96 11.36 -9.23
CA LYS A 453 3.24 12.63 -9.26
C LYS A 453 3.53 13.48 -8.02
N ALA A 454 3.57 12.86 -6.84
CA ALA A 454 3.91 13.52 -5.60
C ALA A 454 5.36 14.05 -5.60
N ALA A 455 6.29 13.35 -6.25
CA ALA A 455 7.67 13.78 -6.45
C ALA A 455 7.88 14.84 -7.56
N GLY A 456 6.82 15.54 -7.98
CA GLY A 456 6.88 16.62 -8.95
C GLY A 456 7.12 16.18 -10.40
N GLY A 457 6.86 14.91 -10.74
CA GLY A 457 7.02 14.38 -12.10
C GLY A 457 8.49 14.22 -12.55
N SER A 458 9.44 14.34 -11.63
CA SER A 458 10.85 14.10 -11.90
C SER A 458 11.08 12.61 -12.20
N GLY A 459 11.71 12.32 -13.34
CA GLY A 459 11.86 10.94 -13.83
C GLY A 459 12.76 10.09 -12.93
N ALA A 460 12.64 8.76 -13.07
CA ALA A 460 13.41 7.70 -12.39
C ALA A 460 14.94 7.91 -12.32
N TRP A 461 15.49 8.79 -13.15
CA TRP A 461 16.92 9.04 -13.34
C TRP A 461 17.33 10.50 -13.05
N SER A 462 16.41 11.32 -12.57
CA SER A 462 16.70 12.71 -12.20
C SER A 462 17.46 12.75 -10.87
N GLN A 463 18.40 13.68 -10.72
CA GLN A 463 19.34 13.78 -9.59
C GLN A 463 18.69 14.19 -8.24
N LEU A 464 17.38 13.95 -8.05
CA LEU A 464 16.62 14.42 -6.90
C LEU A 464 16.88 13.65 -5.58
N HIS A 465 17.85 12.73 -5.57
CA HIS A 465 18.26 12.03 -4.35
C HIS A 465 19.59 12.56 -3.78
N ARG A 466 19.85 13.86 -3.93
CA ARG A 466 20.86 14.57 -3.12
C ARG A 466 20.30 14.73 -1.70
N LYS A 467 21.18 14.76 -0.69
CA LYS A 467 20.85 15.20 0.68
C LYS A 467 19.93 16.43 0.58
N PRO A 468 18.72 16.40 1.17
CA PRO A 468 17.83 17.54 1.06
C PRO A 468 18.60 18.74 1.58
N THR A 469 18.75 19.75 0.71
CA THR A 469 19.28 21.02 1.16
C THR A 469 18.33 21.58 2.22
N PRO A 470 18.78 22.53 3.07
CA PRO A 470 17.84 23.28 3.89
C PRO A 470 16.67 23.80 3.06
N ASP A 471 16.86 24.08 1.76
CA ASP A 471 15.80 24.48 0.83
C ASP A 471 14.88 23.34 0.37
N ASP A 472 15.32 22.08 0.36
CA ASP A 472 14.52 20.90 0.00
C ASP A 472 13.74 20.32 1.20
N GLU A 473 14.35 20.31 2.40
CA GLU A 473 13.63 20.08 3.66
C GLU A 473 12.61 21.19 3.86
N ASP A 474 12.96 22.42 3.49
CA ASP A 474 12.04 23.54 3.48
C ASP A 474 11.03 23.45 2.34
N ALA A 475 11.32 22.85 1.17
CA ALA A 475 10.33 22.62 0.12
C ALA A 475 9.34 21.51 0.49
N GLN A 476 9.82 20.45 1.14
CA GLN A 476 9.00 19.33 1.62
C GLN A 476 8.17 19.73 2.84
N TRP A 477 8.76 20.50 3.77
CA TRP A 477 8.03 21.19 4.85
C TRP A 477 7.06 22.22 4.28
N ARG A 478 7.44 23.09 3.34
CA ARG A 478 6.53 24.04 2.67
C ARG A 478 5.37 23.32 2.00
N ALA A 479 5.59 22.18 1.34
CA ALA A 479 4.54 21.40 0.71
C ALA A 479 3.62 20.72 1.74
N GLN A 480 4.19 20.11 2.79
CA GLN A 480 3.43 19.42 3.84
C GLN A 480 2.71 20.39 4.78
N THR A 481 3.37 21.47 5.19
CA THR A 481 2.84 22.54 6.04
C THR A 481 1.87 23.44 5.28
N ALA A 482 2.10 23.77 4.00
CA ALA A 482 1.07 24.46 3.22
C ALA A 482 -0.14 23.56 2.95
N THR A 483 0.05 22.26 2.71
CA THR A 483 -1.09 21.33 2.55
C THR A 483 -1.84 21.13 3.87
N ALA A 484 -1.14 21.01 4.99
CA ALA A 484 -1.71 20.91 6.34
C ALA A 484 -2.43 22.20 6.75
N LEU A 485 -1.84 23.37 6.51
CA LEU A 485 -2.49 24.67 6.77
C LEU A 485 -3.65 24.94 5.81
N LEU A 486 -3.57 24.54 4.54
CA LEU A 486 -4.69 24.65 3.60
C LEU A 486 -5.83 23.71 4.03
N GLN A 487 -5.52 22.50 4.52
CA GLN A 487 -6.51 21.62 5.14
C GLN A 487 -7.09 22.23 6.44
N ASP A 488 -6.26 22.80 7.32
CA ASP A 488 -6.67 23.48 8.57
C ASP A 488 -7.39 24.83 8.34
N CYS A 489 -7.29 25.40 7.14
CA CYS A 489 -8.03 26.57 6.66
C CYS A 489 -9.26 26.18 5.81
N GLY A 490 -9.53 24.88 5.61
CA GLY A 490 -10.71 24.36 4.91
C GLY A 490 -10.64 24.34 3.38
N ILE A 491 -9.44 24.46 2.78
CA ILE A 491 -9.21 24.51 1.33
C ILE A 491 -8.73 23.14 0.83
N THR A 492 -9.61 22.36 0.19
CA THR A 492 -9.27 21.04 -0.38
C THR A 492 -9.02 21.11 -1.90
N PRO A 493 -8.19 20.22 -2.48
CA PRO A 493 -7.97 20.18 -3.94
C PRO A 493 -9.22 19.66 -4.67
N GLN A 494 -9.70 20.36 -5.70
CA GLN A 494 -10.71 19.83 -6.62
C GLN A 494 -10.08 18.80 -7.58
N ALA A 495 -10.73 17.64 -7.73
CA ALA A 495 -10.47 16.75 -8.86
C ALA A 495 -10.99 17.41 -10.16
N PRO A 496 -10.27 17.34 -11.28
CA PRO A 496 -10.75 17.88 -12.55
C PRO A 496 -11.93 17.03 -13.05
N THR A 497 -13.13 17.60 -13.04
CA THR A 497 -14.29 16.98 -13.69
C THR A 497 -14.32 17.39 -15.16
N SER A 498 -14.24 16.39 -16.03
CA SER A 498 -14.58 16.48 -17.45
C SER A 498 -16.01 16.97 -17.61
N GLY A 499 -16.23 17.92 -18.52
CA GLY A 499 -17.53 18.54 -18.75
C GLY A 499 -18.64 17.57 -19.18
N SER A 500 -19.83 17.77 -18.61
CA SER A 500 -21.12 17.69 -19.29
C SER A 500 -22.24 17.91 -18.26
N SER A 501 -22.96 19.00 -18.43
CA SER A 501 -24.19 19.35 -17.73
C SER A 501 -25.32 18.37 -18.04
N ARG A 502 -25.90 17.71 -17.02
CA ARG A 502 -27.31 17.30 -16.98
C ARG A 502 -27.75 17.13 -15.53
N ILE A 503 -28.60 18.05 -15.08
CA ILE A 503 -29.37 17.92 -13.84
C ILE A 503 -30.58 17.06 -14.20
N THR A 504 -30.58 15.79 -13.81
CA THR A 504 -31.77 14.93 -13.81
C THR A 504 -32.00 14.38 -12.41
N SER A 505 -33.24 14.58 -11.96
CA SER A 505 -33.92 14.05 -10.79
C SER A 505 -33.39 12.71 -10.24
N ALA A 506 -32.80 12.75 -9.05
CA ALA A 506 -32.61 11.60 -8.17
C ALA A 506 -32.53 12.08 -6.70
N SER A 507 -33.08 11.27 -5.80
CA SER A 507 -33.11 11.34 -4.32
C SER A 507 -31.97 12.14 -3.64
N PRO A 508 -32.25 12.91 -2.57
CA PRO A 508 -31.25 13.71 -1.86
C PRO A 508 -30.39 12.82 -0.95
N SER A 509 -29.44 12.12 -1.56
CA SER A 509 -28.27 11.60 -0.85
C SER A 509 -27.35 12.76 -0.45
N GLU A 510 -26.91 12.77 0.80
CA GLU A 510 -26.09 13.82 1.41
C GLU A 510 -24.82 14.12 0.59
N PRO A 511 -24.61 15.37 0.13
CA PRO A 511 -23.35 15.77 -0.49
C PRO A 511 -22.27 16.04 0.58
N LYS A 512 -21.14 15.33 0.48
CA LYS A 512 -19.88 15.56 1.20
C LYS A 512 -19.28 16.96 0.89
N PRO A 513 -18.46 17.53 1.81
CA PRO A 513 -18.15 18.96 1.82
C PRO A 513 -17.18 19.35 0.69
N SER A 514 -17.53 20.37 -0.10
CA SER A 514 -16.63 20.97 -1.10
C SER A 514 -16.77 22.48 -1.09
N VAL A 515 -15.69 23.19 -0.73
CA VAL A 515 -15.59 24.64 -0.92
C VAL A 515 -15.48 24.89 -2.43
N LYS A 516 -16.54 25.44 -3.03
CA LYS A 516 -16.57 25.76 -4.47
C LYS A 516 -16.24 27.23 -4.67
N LEU A 517 -14.95 27.53 -4.82
CA LEU A 517 -14.47 28.82 -5.31
C LEU A 517 -14.20 28.72 -6.83
N PRO A 518 -14.35 29.81 -7.60
CA PRO A 518 -13.84 29.86 -8.97
C PRO A 518 -12.35 29.50 -8.99
N ALA A 519 -11.91 28.71 -9.98
CA ALA A 519 -10.53 28.21 -10.06
C ALA A 519 -9.48 29.34 -10.00
N GLU A 520 -9.80 30.51 -10.55
CA GLU A 520 -8.95 31.71 -10.48
C GLU A 520 -8.81 32.25 -9.05
N LEU A 521 -9.92 32.34 -8.30
CA LEU A 521 -9.93 32.85 -6.94
C LEU A 521 -9.21 31.87 -5.99
N TYR A 522 -9.43 30.57 -6.19
CA TYR A 522 -8.69 29.51 -5.50
C TYR A 522 -7.18 29.62 -5.77
N GLY A 523 -6.77 29.75 -7.03
CA GLY A 523 -5.38 29.90 -7.42
C GLY A 523 -4.73 31.17 -6.84
N MET A 524 -5.47 32.28 -6.77
CA MET A 524 -4.99 33.53 -6.16
C MET A 524 -4.78 33.42 -4.65
N ILE A 525 -5.71 32.77 -3.93
CA ILE A 525 -5.58 32.57 -2.48
C ILE A 525 -4.40 31.64 -2.18
N VAL A 526 -4.28 30.54 -2.91
CA VAL A 526 -3.14 29.60 -2.76
C VAL A 526 -1.82 30.32 -3.07
N GLY A 527 -1.75 31.08 -4.16
CA GLY A 527 -0.55 31.82 -4.54
C GLY A 527 -0.15 32.90 -3.53
N TYR A 528 -1.11 33.61 -2.95
CA TYR A 528 -0.81 34.61 -1.91
C TYR A 528 -0.43 33.99 -0.58
N SER A 529 -1.07 32.89 -0.15
CA SER A 529 -0.66 32.15 1.04
C SER A 529 0.83 31.78 0.92
N LEU A 530 1.22 31.19 -0.22
CA LEU A 530 2.62 30.86 -0.52
C LEU A 530 3.55 32.09 -0.47
N HIS A 531 3.13 33.22 -1.04
CA HIS A 531 3.92 34.47 -1.01
C HIS A 531 4.04 35.09 0.39
N TYR A 532 2.96 35.09 1.16
CA TYR A 532 2.92 35.63 2.52
C TYR A 532 3.85 34.85 3.46
N PHE A 533 3.84 33.51 3.38
CA PHE A 533 4.78 32.67 4.11
C PHE A 533 6.24 32.90 3.71
N ASN A 534 6.50 33.11 2.42
CA ASN A 534 7.86 33.44 1.95
C ASN A 534 8.35 34.81 2.47
N SER A 535 7.46 35.80 2.59
CA SER A 535 7.78 37.15 3.07
C SER A 535 8.09 37.19 4.57
N LEU A 536 7.30 36.48 5.39
CA LEU A 536 7.50 36.39 6.85
C LEU A 536 8.85 35.81 7.24
N ARG A 537 9.37 34.86 6.44
CA ARG A 537 10.69 34.27 6.65
C ARG A 537 11.84 35.22 6.28
N SER A 538 11.65 36.11 5.30
CA SER A 538 12.68 37.05 4.85
C SER A 538 12.97 38.17 5.87
N ASN A 539 12.02 38.47 6.75
CA ASN A 539 12.12 39.56 7.74
C ASN A 539 12.72 39.13 9.09
N GLY A 540 13.32 37.94 9.21
CA GLY A 540 14.14 37.56 10.37
C GLY A 540 13.41 37.32 11.69
N GLY A 541 12.09 37.12 11.67
CA GLY A 541 11.35 36.65 12.85
C GLY A 541 11.75 35.23 13.20
N GLY A 542 12.19 34.99 14.44
CA GLY A 542 12.50 33.66 14.95
C GLY A 542 11.31 32.69 14.88
N GLN A 543 11.59 31.43 15.20
CA GLN A 543 10.71 30.25 15.23
C GLN A 543 9.42 30.35 16.09
N ASP A 544 8.83 31.53 16.29
CA ASP A 544 7.51 31.65 16.90
C ASP A 544 6.44 31.23 15.88
N ARG A 545 5.79 30.11 16.20
CA ARG A 545 4.64 29.56 15.51
C ARG A 545 3.59 30.65 15.30
N ILE A 546 3.36 31.07 14.06
CA ILE A 546 2.19 31.88 13.70
C ILE A 546 0.96 31.01 13.99
N GLY A 547 0.08 31.48 14.87
CA GLY A 547 -1.16 30.78 15.18
C GLY A 547 -2.05 30.69 13.93
N VAL A 548 -2.78 29.59 13.79
CA VAL A 548 -3.76 29.41 12.68
C VAL A 548 -4.75 30.59 12.62
N ALA A 549 -5.06 31.22 13.76
CA ALA A 549 -5.86 32.44 13.84
C ALA A 549 -5.20 33.67 13.18
N ASP A 550 -3.89 33.87 13.37
CA ASP A 550 -3.14 34.99 12.77
C ASP A 550 -3.03 34.83 11.25
N ALA A 551 -2.80 33.60 10.77
CA ALA A 551 -2.78 33.30 9.35
C ALA A 551 -4.15 33.58 8.68
N ARG A 552 -5.25 33.18 9.31
CA ARG A 552 -6.63 33.47 8.84
C ARG A 552 -6.90 34.96 8.79
N LYS A 553 -6.47 35.72 9.80
CA LYS A 553 -6.61 37.18 9.85
C LYS A 553 -5.84 37.85 8.72
N HIS A 554 -4.58 37.47 8.49
CA HIS A 554 -3.76 38.02 7.40
C HIS A 554 -4.32 37.70 6.01
N LEU A 555 -4.88 36.51 5.82
CA LEU A 555 -5.54 36.14 4.57
C LEU A 555 -6.83 36.93 4.36
N SER A 556 -7.63 37.14 5.41
CA SER A 556 -8.81 38.00 5.38
C SER A 556 -8.46 39.45 5.01
N ASP A 557 -7.43 40.02 5.65
CA ASP A 557 -6.93 41.38 5.38
C ASP A 557 -6.34 41.51 3.96
N TRP A 558 -5.74 40.45 3.43
CA TRP A 558 -5.27 40.47 2.05
C TRP A 558 -6.41 40.38 1.04
N ILE A 559 -7.38 39.48 1.24
CA ILE A 559 -8.59 39.40 0.42
C ILE A 559 -9.25 40.78 0.36
N SER A 560 -9.27 41.49 1.50
CA SER A 560 -9.82 42.83 1.55
C SER A 560 -8.95 43.87 0.84
N GLY A 561 -7.62 43.71 0.79
CA GLY A 561 -6.72 44.60 0.07
C GLY A 561 -6.68 44.40 -1.45
N HIS A 562 -6.88 43.19 -1.97
CA HIS A 562 -6.38 42.80 -3.29
C HIS A 562 -7.34 43.07 -4.47
N THR A 563 -6.92 43.89 -5.44
CA THR A 563 -7.79 44.39 -6.52
C THR A 563 -8.34 43.31 -7.47
N ARG A 564 -7.55 42.26 -7.78
CA ARG A 564 -8.00 41.15 -8.63
C ARG A 564 -9.01 40.24 -7.91
N VAL A 565 -8.78 39.96 -6.63
CA VAL A 565 -9.73 39.22 -5.78
C VAL A 565 -11.07 39.96 -5.70
N LYS A 566 -11.06 41.29 -5.60
CA LYS A 566 -12.28 42.11 -5.65
C LYS A 566 -13.04 41.97 -6.98
N GLN A 567 -12.34 41.83 -8.10
CA GLN A 567 -12.99 41.61 -9.40
C GLN A 567 -13.62 40.21 -9.48
N SER A 568 -12.92 39.18 -9.01
CA SER A 568 -13.44 37.81 -8.99
C SER A 568 -14.61 37.65 -8.01
N LEU A 569 -14.58 38.28 -6.83
CA LEU A 569 -15.68 38.27 -5.87
C LEU A 569 -16.95 38.95 -6.41
N LYS A 570 -16.82 39.98 -7.27
CA LYS A 570 -17.97 40.60 -7.94
C LYS A 570 -18.65 39.68 -8.95
N GLN A 571 -17.92 38.70 -9.50
CA GLN A 571 -18.42 37.73 -10.48
C GLN A 571 -18.88 36.42 -9.82
N LEU A 572 -18.74 36.29 -8.51
CA LEU A 572 -19.06 35.06 -7.78
C LEU A 572 -20.57 34.79 -7.78
N GLU A 573 -20.98 33.69 -8.41
CA GLU A 573 -22.40 33.28 -8.45
C GLU A 573 -22.78 32.29 -7.35
N THR A 574 -21.83 31.49 -6.87
CA THR A 574 -22.05 30.45 -5.86
C THR A 574 -20.93 30.47 -4.82
N LEU A 575 -21.28 30.50 -3.54
CA LEU A 575 -20.33 30.42 -2.43
C LEU A 575 -20.75 29.27 -1.51
N GLY A 576 -19.88 28.26 -1.39
CA GLY A 576 -20.03 27.18 -0.43
C GLY A 576 -18.86 27.17 0.52
N LEU A 577 -19.12 27.28 1.82
CA LEU A 577 -18.15 27.23 2.90
C LEU A 577 -18.44 26.01 3.77
N ASP A 578 -17.41 25.26 4.10
CA ASP A 578 -17.46 24.15 5.05
C ASP A 578 -16.11 24.05 5.78
N GLY A 579 -16.08 23.37 6.93
CA GLY A 579 -14.88 23.36 7.76
C GLY A 579 -14.53 24.76 8.32
N PRO A 580 -13.30 24.98 8.79
CA PRO A 580 -12.87 26.24 9.40
C PRO A 580 -12.57 27.36 8.37
N SER A 581 -13.42 27.51 7.36
CA SER A 581 -13.30 28.46 6.24
C SER A 581 -14.07 29.78 6.44
N GLY A 582 -14.62 30.03 7.63
CA GLY A 582 -15.42 31.23 7.93
C GLY A 582 -14.68 32.56 7.76
N TRP A 583 -13.35 32.55 7.85
CA TRP A 583 -12.49 33.72 7.59
C TRP A 583 -12.61 34.25 6.15
N LEU A 584 -12.92 33.38 5.16
CA LEU A 584 -13.17 33.79 3.77
C LEU A 584 -14.40 34.68 3.67
N LEU A 585 -15.44 34.39 4.46
CA LEU A 585 -16.64 35.20 4.52
C LEU A 585 -16.30 36.58 5.11
N GLN A 586 -15.51 36.63 6.18
CA GLN A 586 -15.10 37.88 6.83
C GLN A 586 -14.33 38.82 5.90
N GLY A 587 -13.37 38.30 5.12
CA GLY A 587 -12.65 39.10 4.13
C GLY A 587 -13.53 39.55 2.96
N SER A 588 -14.49 38.70 2.56
CA SER A 588 -15.39 38.96 1.43
C SER A 588 -16.49 39.98 1.74
N LEU A 589 -16.94 40.05 3.00
CA LEU A 589 -18.01 40.95 3.46
C LEU A 589 -17.66 42.45 3.35
N GLN A 590 -16.40 42.81 3.14
CA GLN A 590 -16.02 44.21 2.91
C GLN A 590 -16.35 44.68 1.48
N TYR A 591 -16.83 43.79 0.59
CA TYR A 591 -17.09 44.06 -0.83
C TYR A 591 -18.46 43.58 -1.29
N PRO A 592 -19.13 44.32 -2.19
CA PRO A 592 -20.49 43.99 -2.59
C PRO A 592 -20.55 42.72 -3.45
N LEU A 593 -21.10 41.64 -2.89
CA LEU A 593 -21.34 40.33 -3.53
C LEU A 593 -22.57 40.34 -4.48
N ARG A 594 -22.58 41.25 -5.46
CA ARG A 594 -23.79 41.60 -6.25
C ARG A 594 -24.40 40.46 -7.09
N ASN A 595 -23.57 39.51 -7.52
CA ASN A 595 -23.98 38.42 -8.42
C ASN A 595 -24.22 37.09 -7.70
N LEU A 596 -24.10 37.04 -6.37
CA LEU A 596 -24.25 35.82 -5.62
C LEU A 596 -25.69 35.30 -5.69
N THR A 597 -25.88 34.07 -6.19
CA THR A 597 -27.20 33.44 -6.32
C THR A 597 -27.38 32.24 -5.39
N SER A 598 -26.28 31.63 -4.92
CA SER A 598 -26.30 30.50 -4.00
C SER A 598 -25.29 30.69 -2.87
N LEU A 599 -25.75 30.55 -1.64
CA LEU A 599 -24.92 30.56 -0.43
C LEU A 599 -25.13 29.27 0.37
N GLN A 600 -24.05 28.57 0.69
CA GLN A 600 -24.05 27.38 1.52
C GLN A 600 -23.03 27.50 2.66
N LEU A 601 -23.48 27.29 3.90
CA LEU A 601 -22.67 27.27 5.11
C LEU A 601 -22.78 25.88 5.75
N GLY A 602 -21.67 25.17 5.86
CA GLY A 602 -21.58 23.78 6.35
C GLY A 602 -21.45 23.66 7.87
N TRP A 603 -21.47 22.42 8.37
CA TRP A 603 -21.58 22.03 9.79
C TRP A 603 -20.36 22.43 10.63
N GLU A 604 -19.18 22.49 10.02
CA GLU A 604 -17.92 22.84 10.70
C GLU A 604 -17.51 24.32 10.49
N THR A 605 -18.40 25.15 9.94
CA THR A 605 -18.12 26.57 9.68
C THR A 605 -17.95 27.36 10.97
N VAL A 606 -16.72 27.61 11.40
CA VAL A 606 -16.43 28.50 12.54
C VAL A 606 -16.48 29.95 12.07
N LEU A 607 -17.53 30.67 12.49
CA LEU A 607 -17.66 32.12 12.31
C LEU A 607 -17.22 32.80 13.60
N ASP A 608 -16.13 33.58 13.58
CA ASP A 608 -15.64 34.35 14.74
C ASP A 608 -16.52 35.57 15.08
N PHE A 609 -17.75 35.62 14.55
CA PHE A 609 -18.71 36.69 14.78
C PHE A 609 -19.61 36.37 15.97
N SER A 610 -19.93 37.38 16.77
CA SER A 610 -20.95 37.28 17.83
C SER A 610 -22.37 37.05 17.30
N ARG A 611 -22.60 37.30 15.99
CA ARG A 611 -23.85 37.09 15.26
C ARG A 611 -23.57 36.58 13.85
N THR A 612 -24.49 35.81 13.28
CA THR A 612 -24.34 35.31 11.90
C THR A 612 -24.52 36.47 10.91
N PRO A 613 -23.59 36.76 10.00
CA PRO A 613 -23.61 37.99 9.17
C PRO A 613 -24.62 37.94 8.00
N LEU A 614 -25.74 37.24 8.15
CA LEU A 614 -26.74 37.07 7.09
C LEU A 614 -27.36 38.41 6.66
N PHE A 615 -27.59 39.32 7.61
CA PHE A 615 -28.13 40.63 7.31
C PHE A 615 -27.17 41.49 6.48
N ASP A 616 -25.88 41.46 6.79
CA ASP A 616 -24.87 42.21 6.03
C ASP A 616 -24.75 41.68 4.60
N ILE A 617 -24.83 40.35 4.42
CA ILE A 617 -24.86 39.73 3.09
C ILE A 617 -26.13 40.14 2.33
N SER A 618 -27.26 40.25 3.01
CA SER A 618 -28.53 40.60 2.35
C SER A 618 -28.57 42.03 1.84
N GLN A 619 -27.89 42.96 2.50
CA GLN A 619 -27.72 44.33 2.01
C GLN A 619 -26.83 44.40 0.77
N GLN A 620 -25.86 43.49 0.65
CA GLN A 620 -24.89 43.48 -0.45
C GLN A 620 -25.34 42.67 -1.66
N CYS A 621 -26.14 41.62 -1.43
CA CYS A 621 -26.66 40.73 -2.45
C CYS A 621 -28.19 40.74 -2.40
N GLN A 622 -28.86 41.29 -3.41
CA GLN A 622 -30.32 41.27 -3.49
C GLN A 622 -30.87 40.11 -4.34
N LYS A 623 -30.01 39.31 -4.97
CA LYS A 623 -30.39 38.31 -5.99
C LYS A 623 -30.27 36.86 -5.51
N LEU A 624 -30.12 36.63 -4.21
CA LEU A 624 -29.94 35.29 -3.65
C LEU A 624 -31.18 34.42 -3.94
N LYS A 625 -30.95 33.23 -4.50
CA LYS A 625 -31.97 32.23 -4.85
C LYS A 625 -31.93 31.00 -3.94
N VAL A 626 -30.74 30.61 -3.49
CA VAL A 626 -30.52 29.41 -2.67
C VAL A 626 -29.75 29.80 -1.43
N LEU A 627 -30.31 29.48 -0.26
CA LEU A 627 -29.65 29.61 1.04
C LEU A 627 -29.68 28.27 1.76
N VAL A 628 -28.51 27.75 2.09
CA VAL A 628 -28.32 26.51 2.85
C VAL A 628 -27.45 26.81 4.06
N VAL A 629 -27.99 26.62 5.26
CA VAL A 629 -27.28 26.83 6.52
C VAL A 629 -27.36 25.55 7.34
N LEU A 630 -26.27 24.80 7.34
CA LEU A 630 -26.10 23.57 8.13
C LEU A 630 -25.35 23.84 9.46
N TYR A 631 -24.91 25.07 9.67
CA TYR A 631 -24.29 25.55 10.90
C TYR A 631 -25.34 25.94 11.96
N LYS A 632 -24.99 25.87 13.25
CA LYS A 632 -25.84 26.27 14.38
C LYS A 632 -26.08 27.78 14.40
N LEU A 633 -27.28 28.21 13.99
CA LEU A 633 -27.66 29.62 14.03
C LEU A 633 -27.96 30.06 15.49
N VAL A 634 -27.24 31.06 16.00
CA VAL A 634 -27.38 31.50 17.41
C VAL A 634 -28.54 32.47 17.63
N THR A 635 -28.80 33.38 16.69
CA THR A 635 -29.83 34.43 16.78
C THR A 635 -30.71 34.45 15.52
N THR A 636 -32.02 34.57 15.70
CA THR A 636 -33.00 34.57 14.60
C THR A 636 -33.31 35.96 14.03
N ASP A 637 -32.97 37.03 14.75
CA ASP A 637 -33.18 38.42 14.31
C ASP A 637 -32.48 38.75 12.96
N ASP A 638 -31.24 38.29 12.79
CA ASP A 638 -30.47 38.56 11.56
C ASP A 638 -30.99 37.74 10.38
N LEU A 639 -31.47 36.53 10.66
CA LEU A 639 -32.16 35.70 9.68
C LEU A 639 -33.44 36.37 9.20
N GLU A 640 -34.24 36.94 10.11
CA GLU A 640 -35.48 37.60 9.74
C GLU A 640 -35.24 38.78 8.82
N LYS A 641 -34.31 39.67 9.21
CA LYS A 641 -33.97 40.84 8.40
C LYS A 641 -33.35 40.46 7.06
N ALA A 642 -32.53 39.41 7.02
CA ALA A 642 -31.93 38.91 5.78
C ALA A 642 -32.98 38.34 4.81
N CYS A 643 -33.88 37.50 5.31
CA CYS A 643 -34.96 36.92 4.51
C CYS A 643 -35.95 37.98 4.00
N ARG A 644 -36.22 39.04 4.77
CA ARG A 644 -37.03 40.19 4.29
C ARG A 644 -36.40 40.86 3.07
N ALA A 645 -35.07 41.00 3.02
CA ALA A 645 -34.39 41.55 1.86
C ALA A 645 -34.42 40.60 0.64
N TRP A 646 -34.40 39.28 0.86
CA TRP A 646 -34.49 38.26 -0.20
C TRP A 646 -35.90 37.79 -0.53
N ALA A 647 -36.92 38.44 0.04
CA ALA A 647 -38.34 38.13 -0.09
C ALA A 647 -38.80 37.84 -1.54
N SER A 648 -38.25 38.59 -2.50
CA SER A 648 -38.65 38.54 -3.91
C SER A 648 -37.80 37.62 -4.80
N THR A 649 -36.75 36.99 -4.26
CA THR A 649 -35.76 36.22 -5.04
C THR A 649 -35.48 34.82 -4.51
N LEU A 650 -35.60 34.60 -3.21
CA LEU A 650 -35.25 33.33 -2.56
C LEU A 650 -36.22 32.21 -2.95
N LYS A 651 -35.68 31.11 -3.46
CA LYS A 651 -36.43 29.92 -3.92
C LYS A 651 -36.21 28.70 -3.05
N THR A 652 -35.03 28.55 -2.47
CA THR A 652 -34.66 27.40 -1.65
C THR A 652 -34.06 27.87 -0.35
N LEU A 653 -34.63 27.37 0.75
CA LEU A 653 -34.19 27.66 2.11
C LEU A 653 -34.00 26.33 2.86
N LYS A 654 -32.79 26.09 3.37
CA LYS A 654 -32.47 24.90 4.16
C LYS A 654 -31.77 25.27 5.46
N PHE A 655 -32.29 24.79 6.58
CA PHE A 655 -31.68 24.91 7.90
C PHE A 655 -31.55 23.54 8.55
N ASP A 656 -30.45 23.29 9.26
CA ASP A 656 -30.28 22.06 10.05
C ASP A 656 -30.44 22.29 11.57
N GLN A 657 -29.90 23.39 12.10
CA GLN A 657 -29.93 23.71 13.53
C GLN A 657 -30.12 25.21 13.81
N VAL A 658 -31.13 25.57 14.61
CA VAL A 658 -31.34 26.92 15.14
C VAL A 658 -31.35 26.84 16.67
N ALA A 659 -30.40 27.51 17.33
CA ALA A 659 -30.18 27.41 18.77
C ALA A 659 -31.27 28.10 19.59
N GLU A 660 -31.89 29.14 19.04
CA GLU A 660 -32.91 29.93 19.70
C GLU A 660 -34.27 29.22 19.62
N ASN A 661 -34.84 28.90 20.78
CA ASN A 661 -36.13 28.23 20.89
C ASN A 661 -37.30 29.24 20.76
N GLN A 662 -37.32 29.99 19.65
CA GLN A 662 -38.36 30.94 19.30
C GLN A 662 -38.95 30.63 17.93
N ASP A 663 -40.23 30.95 17.74
CA ASP A 663 -40.92 30.79 16.47
C ASP A 663 -40.50 31.86 15.46
N TRP A 664 -39.33 31.65 14.85
CA TRP A 664 -38.82 32.49 13.77
C TRP A 664 -39.51 32.16 12.44
N ILE A 665 -40.05 30.96 12.28
CA ILE A 665 -40.67 30.48 11.04
C ILE A 665 -41.90 31.34 10.73
N SER A 666 -42.76 31.60 11.72
CA SER A 666 -43.94 32.46 11.53
C SER A 666 -43.60 33.91 11.20
N LYS A 667 -42.42 34.39 11.61
CA LYS A 667 -41.92 35.75 11.30
C LYS A 667 -41.28 35.84 9.92
N VAL A 668 -40.63 34.78 9.45
CA VAL A 668 -39.82 34.77 8.21
C VAL A 668 -40.62 34.34 7.00
N ILE A 669 -41.35 33.23 7.12
CA ILE A 669 -42.00 32.57 5.99
C ILE A 669 -42.98 33.50 5.27
N PRO A 670 -43.89 34.24 5.93
CA PRO A 670 -44.87 35.09 5.24
C PRO A 670 -44.26 36.15 4.30
N HIS A 671 -42.99 36.48 4.48
CA HIS A 671 -42.29 37.45 3.64
C HIS A 671 -41.65 36.83 2.38
N LEU A 672 -41.48 35.51 2.30
CA LEU A 672 -40.77 34.82 1.20
C LEU A 672 -41.71 34.39 0.07
N ARG A 673 -42.14 35.35 -0.77
CA ARG A 673 -43.16 35.12 -1.82
C ARG A 673 -42.76 34.15 -2.94
N LYS A 674 -41.47 33.91 -3.15
CA LYS A 674 -40.96 33.02 -4.22
C LYS A 674 -40.38 31.70 -3.72
N LEU A 675 -40.55 31.40 -2.42
CA LEU A 675 -40.04 30.17 -1.83
C LEU A 675 -40.75 28.95 -2.43
N LYS A 676 -39.95 27.99 -2.91
CA LYS A 676 -40.42 26.73 -3.48
C LYS A 676 -40.03 25.53 -2.62
N VAL A 677 -38.84 25.58 -2.01
CA VAL A 677 -38.27 24.47 -1.25
C VAL A 677 -37.91 24.95 0.14
N LEU A 678 -38.50 24.32 1.16
CA LEU A 678 -38.16 24.53 2.57
C LEU A 678 -37.68 23.21 3.18
N PHE A 679 -36.50 23.23 3.79
CA PHE A 679 -35.96 22.10 4.54
C PHE A 679 -35.61 22.54 5.96
N LEU A 680 -36.15 21.83 6.94
CA LEU A 680 -35.89 22.00 8.36
C LEU A 680 -35.34 20.69 8.91
N GLY A 681 -34.08 20.71 9.35
CA GLY A 681 -33.36 19.56 9.89
C GLY A 681 -33.62 19.30 11.37
N ARG A 682 -32.80 18.40 11.94
CA ARG A 682 -33.07 17.66 13.20
C ARG A 682 -33.21 18.52 14.46
N LEU A 683 -32.74 19.76 14.43
CA LEU A 683 -32.66 20.63 15.61
C LEU A 683 -33.35 21.99 15.35
N CYS A 684 -34.35 22.01 14.48
CA CYS A 684 -35.24 23.14 14.27
C CYS A 684 -36.56 22.94 15.03
N TYR A 685 -36.87 23.82 15.99
CA TYR A 685 -38.17 23.81 16.68
C TYR A 685 -39.25 24.36 15.75
N VAL A 686 -40.30 23.57 15.48
CA VAL A 686 -41.47 23.97 14.70
C VAL A 686 -42.68 24.05 15.62
N PHE A 687 -43.28 25.23 15.73
CA PHE A 687 -44.47 25.44 16.55
C PHE A 687 -45.73 25.28 15.69
N VAL A 688 -46.88 25.05 16.32
CA VAL A 688 -48.17 24.93 15.60
C VAL A 688 -48.49 26.22 14.83
N ASP A 689 -48.16 27.38 15.40
CA ASP A 689 -48.33 28.68 14.75
C ASP A 689 -47.40 28.86 13.53
N SER A 690 -46.22 28.23 13.54
CA SER A 690 -45.32 28.17 12.39
C SER A 690 -45.98 27.47 11.19
N ILE A 691 -46.65 26.34 11.45
CA ILE A 691 -47.35 25.55 10.43
C ILE A 691 -48.52 26.36 9.85
N ASN A 692 -49.29 27.01 10.72
CA ASN A 692 -50.38 27.91 10.30
C ASN A 692 -49.88 29.10 9.47
N ALA A 693 -48.71 29.66 9.79
CA ALA A 693 -48.10 30.74 9.03
C ALA A 693 -47.62 30.29 7.64
N VAL A 694 -47.07 29.08 7.53
CA VAL A 694 -46.71 28.46 6.24
C VAL A 694 -47.96 28.20 5.40
N ALA A 695 -49.03 27.67 5.99
CA ALA A 695 -50.28 27.37 5.31
C ALA A 695 -51.04 28.63 4.83
N LYS A 696 -50.96 29.73 5.58
CA LYS A 696 -51.60 31.01 5.24
C LYS A 696 -50.81 31.87 4.25
N ALA A 697 -49.53 31.57 4.03
CA ALA A 697 -48.73 32.34 3.12
C ALA A 697 -49.13 32.02 1.67
N GLU A 698 -49.42 33.04 0.86
CA GLU A 698 -49.70 32.91 -0.59
C GLU A 698 -48.41 32.57 -1.37
N MET A 699 -47.82 31.41 -1.08
CA MET A 699 -46.56 30.94 -1.68
C MET A 699 -46.76 29.62 -2.41
N SER A 700 -46.12 29.50 -3.57
CA SER A 700 -46.09 28.28 -4.38
C SER A 700 -45.01 27.32 -3.87
N LEU A 701 -45.13 26.84 -2.63
CA LEU A 701 -44.24 25.79 -2.14
C LEU A 701 -44.46 24.51 -2.93
N GLU A 702 -43.37 23.95 -3.45
CA GLU A 702 -43.35 22.67 -4.17
C GLU A 702 -42.90 21.53 -3.25
N TRP A 703 -42.07 21.83 -2.24
CA TRP A 703 -41.49 20.82 -1.35
C TRP A 703 -41.22 21.35 0.06
N ILE A 704 -41.74 20.65 1.07
CA ILE A 704 -41.39 20.86 2.48
C ILE A 704 -40.86 19.55 3.09
N SER A 705 -39.77 19.66 3.85
CA SER A 705 -39.18 18.54 4.58
C SER A 705 -38.90 18.97 6.01
N ILE A 706 -39.44 18.22 6.98
CA ILE A 706 -39.19 18.40 8.40
C ILE A 706 -38.59 17.10 8.93
N VAL A 707 -37.42 17.18 9.55
CA VAL A 707 -36.72 16.02 10.11
C VAL A 707 -36.75 16.12 11.63
N ASP A 708 -37.34 15.14 12.30
CA ASP A 708 -37.37 15.08 13.77
C ASP A 708 -36.02 14.57 14.34
N VAL A 709 -35.80 14.78 15.63
CA VAL A 709 -34.61 14.39 16.41
C VAL A 709 -34.34 12.88 16.30
N GLU A 710 -35.39 12.07 16.15
CA GLU A 710 -35.30 10.61 15.94
C GLU A 710 -35.00 10.19 14.48
N GLY A 711 -34.84 11.15 13.56
CA GLY A 711 -34.54 10.89 12.15
C GLY A 711 -35.77 10.52 11.31
N LEU A 712 -36.98 10.67 11.85
CA LEU A 712 -38.23 10.55 11.11
C LEU A 712 -38.37 11.74 10.15
N LEU A 713 -38.37 11.45 8.84
CA LEU A 713 -38.44 12.45 7.78
C LEU A 713 -39.88 12.58 7.29
N LEU A 714 -40.55 13.67 7.64
CA LEU A 714 -41.83 14.07 7.07
C LEU A 714 -41.53 14.94 5.84
N GLY A 715 -41.50 14.30 4.66
CA GLY A 715 -41.39 14.96 3.37
C GLY A 715 -42.76 15.05 2.70
N VAL A 716 -43.27 16.26 2.50
CA VAL A 716 -44.57 16.50 1.83
C VAL A 716 -44.32 17.22 0.51
N GLN A 717 -44.69 16.58 -0.59
CA GLN A 717 -44.71 17.20 -1.91
C GLN A 717 -46.06 17.90 -2.09
N VAL A 718 -46.04 19.22 -2.19
CA VAL A 718 -47.27 20.02 -2.24
C VAL A 718 -47.65 20.23 -3.71
N SER A 719 -48.80 19.70 -4.14
CA SER A 719 -49.26 19.86 -5.54
C SER A 719 -50.17 21.08 -5.76
N ASN A 720 -50.67 21.73 -4.71
CA ASN A 720 -51.46 22.96 -4.78
C ASN A 720 -51.44 23.72 -3.44
N SER A 721 -51.37 25.06 -3.49
CA SER A 721 -51.26 25.96 -2.32
C SER A 721 -52.49 26.03 -1.41
N HIS A 722 -53.48 25.16 -1.60
CA HIS A 722 -54.69 25.05 -0.77
C HIS A 722 -54.74 23.76 0.08
N GLY A 723 -53.70 22.93 0.02
CA GLY A 723 -53.60 21.68 0.79
C GLY A 723 -52.22 21.48 1.41
N ILE A 724 -51.71 22.49 2.11
CA ILE A 724 -50.55 22.38 3.04
C ILE A 724 -51.09 22.29 4.47
#